data_AF-A0A971RLU4-F1
#
_entry.id   AF-A0A971RLU4-F1
#
_cell.length_a   1.000
_cell.length_b   1.000
_cell.length_c   1.000
_cell.angle_alpha   90.00
_cell.angle_beta   90.00
_cell.angle_gamma   90.00
#
_symmetry.space_group_name_H-M   'P 1'
#
loop_
_entity.id
_entity.type
_entity.pdbx_description
1 polymer ?
#
loop_
_entity_poly.entity_id
_entity_poly.type
_entity_poly.pdbx_seq_one_letter_code
_entity_poly.pdbx_strand_id
1 'polypeptide(L)'
;MNRRFLPVSLLLFLLCSVFTPVLPRTLAHEDGLLLHWRFDEGKGTSARDYSGNELHGKVGARWRRKAPSGSALFFNGRSDAVVQVVLPEDRRFGTGSWTFSAWLKPKQFSINADLKHRRIFSYGEYPAATLVINISEDGRPSCYFCYQDPQGKIIDTGTTGAAPLRIDEWAHLALVVDREKGTMEFFLNALGGGPATIPPGFAGDFSLNGTLTVGSSWQNYIGEIDEVKIYRRALSAAEVRAEFERLQDAFGVSLPWQITANEGLEQAGAAWAAGDFTAVREICRDLAGRNDLPGHYRSYAMLRLAQSHMMEENLNAALEVYEEIAANDEYPAIHRDEARELGEEIRSRLGETPGRETSSHGREAGRAGTRRTPVPLIDSFAVEIHVAPDGDDEHGDGSEANPFATLARARDEARRVKTGDGPVGILLAPGEYPLSTSLVLDARDSGSEGAPVVFRAKEQGKAVLYGGRRLSGFAPVTDQAVLERLPEEARGKVYQCDLKELGIYDYGQLQVRGFNQPPSPPTLELYCNGEPMTLARWPNRGFVRPLELVDPGAKGRPAVLRYEDDRHERWANAPDGWLFGYFHYLWADSTIKIGAIDPEKKTLATATPYRYSHELQSMNDEQGIIYYAFNLLEEIDIPGEWYLDRKSGILYFYPPADPETAVIEINILSEPLVLMENLSHLRFEGIVFDLARWDGIQINNCRNVLLAGCVVRRIAGRGVVIHGGRANGIFGCEIHTIGRSATEIYGGDRKTLTPGGHFIENCHIHHFGRIDRTYTPAVLLAGVGNRIAYNLMHDAPSSVMRIEGNDHIIEFNEAYNAVTESDDQGAVDMWGNPAYRGNIFRYNYFHHIGKTGDEHFAWGQAGLRLDDTISGQIIYGNIFAHCSRGVFGGVQIHAGRDNIFDNNIFYACDTGVSGGWSPYNHIWQGLKDGTHHLAKNDYHNTGLYLSRYPEIKHMLDNNGRNHLWRNLFYACGEMLSERSNRETFDLMANTEFAASEDPGFAGGLDLFAASGKGFATGEATAGAESQPGTESSLPAGLFRLRPDAPLFTRVAFRPLPVEEIGLYDHELLACACAHAADTSSPGNSEMQGE
;
A
#
# COMPACT_ATOMS: atom_id res chain seq x y z
N MET A 1 35.24 20.85 -14.22
CA MET A 1 35.45 20.66 -15.67
C MET A 1 34.08 20.57 -16.34
N ASN A 2 33.80 21.53 -17.22
CA ASN A 2 32.51 21.77 -17.88
C ASN A 2 32.09 20.65 -18.84
N ARG A 3 30.82 20.21 -18.82
CA ARG A 3 30.04 19.96 -20.04
C ARG A 3 28.56 20.30 -19.84
N ARG A 4 28.19 21.46 -20.39
CA ARG A 4 26.84 21.89 -20.74
C ARG A 4 26.39 21.16 -22.01
N PHE A 5 25.11 20.81 -22.10
CA PHE A 5 24.36 20.93 -23.34
C PHE A 5 22.94 21.41 -23.02
N LEU A 6 22.68 22.68 -23.34
CA LEU A 6 21.35 23.25 -23.53
C LEU A 6 21.03 23.26 -25.04
N PRO A 7 19.73 23.30 -25.42
CA PRO A 7 19.22 23.04 -26.76
C PRO A 7 19.08 24.32 -27.61
N VAL A 8 18.95 24.16 -28.93
CA VAL A 8 18.63 25.24 -29.90
C VAL A 8 17.57 24.68 -30.84
N SER A 9 16.29 25.03 -30.63
CA SER A 9 15.47 26.07 -31.31
C SER A 9 14.81 25.57 -32.61
N LEU A 10 13.67 26.03 -33.13
CA LEU A 10 12.47 26.83 -32.79
C LEU A 10 11.91 27.27 -34.20
N LEU A 11 10.61 27.62 -34.30
CA LEU A 11 9.84 28.25 -35.42
C LEU A 11 9.14 27.27 -36.40
N LEU A 12 7.87 27.44 -36.84
CA LEU A 12 6.92 28.57 -36.78
C LEU A 12 5.44 28.06 -36.93
N PHE A 13 4.51 28.87 -36.42
CA PHE A 13 3.03 28.86 -36.47
C PHE A 13 2.35 28.51 -37.82
N LEU A 14 1.14 27.91 -37.77
CA LEU A 14 -0.10 28.53 -38.30
C LEU A 14 -1.39 27.84 -37.80
N LEU A 15 -2.39 28.66 -37.44
CA LEU A 15 -3.80 28.25 -37.22
C LEU A 15 -4.40 27.68 -38.52
N CYS A 16 -5.08 26.54 -38.42
CA CYS A 16 -6.24 26.19 -39.24
C CYS A 16 -7.07 25.12 -38.52
N SER A 17 -8.24 25.52 -38.05
CA SER A 17 -9.37 24.67 -37.72
C SER A 17 -9.79 23.89 -38.97
N VAL A 18 -9.37 22.62 -39.06
CA VAL A 18 -9.89 21.66 -40.04
C VAL A 18 -10.26 20.40 -39.28
N PHE A 19 -11.54 20.04 -39.36
CA PHE A 19 -12.06 18.72 -39.00
C PHE A 19 -11.12 17.63 -39.52
N THR A 20 -10.37 16.98 -38.64
CA THR A 20 -9.75 15.68 -38.93
C THR A 20 -10.73 14.59 -38.51
N PRO A 21 -11.06 13.65 -39.41
CA PRO A 21 -12.00 12.58 -39.11
C PRO A 21 -11.40 11.69 -38.03
N VAL A 22 -12.23 11.30 -37.07
CA VAL A 22 -11.97 10.17 -36.18
C VAL A 22 -11.62 8.97 -37.08
N LEU A 23 -10.36 8.56 -37.12
CA LEU A 23 -10.00 7.27 -37.68
C LEU A 23 -10.60 6.20 -36.75
N PRO A 24 -11.42 5.27 -37.27
CA PRO A 24 -12.00 4.23 -36.44
C PRO A 24 -10.90 3.32 -35.91
N ARG A 25 -10.94 3.08 -34.59
CA ARG A 25 -10.24 2.00 -33.89
C ARG A 25 -10.37 0.71 -34.71
N THR A 26 -9.27 0.18 -35.25
CA THR A 26 -9.25 -1.23 -35.63
C THR A 26 -9.20 -2.06 -34.36
N LEU A 27 -10.36 -2.57 -33.94
CA LEU A 27 -10.48 -3.63 -32.94
C LEU A 27 -9.57 -4.80 -33.38
N ALA A 28 -8.74 -5.31 -32.46
CA ALA A 28 -7.99 -6.55 -32.70
C ALA A 28 -9.00 -7.66 -33.04
N HIS A 29 -8.84 -8.27 -34.21
CA HIS A 29 -9.76 -9.28 -34.72
C HIS A 29 -9.51 -10.60 -33.97
N GLU A 30 -10.47 -11.05 -33.15
CA GLU A 30 -10.44 -12.40 -32.56
C GLU A 30 -10.41 -13.43 -33.71
N ASP A 31 -9.44 -14.34 -33.71
CA ASP A 31 -9.26 -15.30 -34.79
C ASP A 31 -10.54 -16.14 -35.02
N GLY A 32 -11.00 -16.19 -36.28
CA GLY A 32 -12.20 -16.91 -36.68
C GLY A 32 -13.54 -16.34 -36.17
N LEU A 33 -13.59 -15.20 -35.47
CA LEU A 33 -14.83 -14.60 -34.99
C LEU A 33 -15.65 -14.03 -36.16
N LEU A 34 -16.87 -14.53 -36.33
CA LEU A 34 -17.80 -14.10 -37.37
C LEU A 34 -18.72 -12.98 -36.90
N LEU A 35 -19.30 -13.13 -35.71
CA LEU A 35 -20.37 -12.28 -35.21
C LEU A 35 -20.20 -12.06 -33.71
N HIS A 36 -20.36 -10.82 -33.24
CA HIS A 36 -20.48 -10.54 -31.81
C HIS A 36 -21.57 -9.50 -31.55
N TRP A 37 -22.69 -9.92 -30.99
CA TRP A 37 -23.76 -9.05 -30.51
C TRP A 37 -23.78 -9.01 -28.99
N ARG A 38 -23.42 -7.86 -28.42
CA ARG A 38 -23.42 -7.64 -26.96
C ARG A 38 -24.77 -7.28 -26.38
N PHE A 39 -25.71 -6.83 -27.22
CA PHE A 39 -27.03 -6.33 -26.79
C PHE A 39 -27.02 -5.20 -25.73
N ASP A 40 -25.94 -4.41 -25.69
CA ASP A 40 -25.79 -3.27 -24.78
C ASP A 40 -26.39 -1.95 -25.27
N GLU A 41 -26.99 -1.91 -26.46
CA GLU A 41 -27.54 -0.67 -27.03
C GLU A 41 -28.74 -0.14 -26.22
N GLY A 42 -29.45 -1.03 -25.53
CA GLY A 42 -30.55 -0.70 -24.60
C GLY A 42 -31.79 -0.05 -25.22
N LYS A 43 -31.80 0.21 -26.54
CA LYS A 43 -32.89 0.76 -27.35
C LYS A 43 -32.60 0.64 -28.86
N GLY A 44 -33.64 0.81 -29.68
CA GLY A 44 -33.53 0.87 -31.14
C GLY A 44 -33.93 -0.43 -31.83
N THR A 45 -33.71 -0.52 -33.13
CA THR A 45 -34.10 -1.66 -33.99
C THR A 45 -32.90 -2.40 -34.58
N SER A 46 -31.69 -2.15 -34.05
CA SER A 46 -30.44 -2.73 -34.55
C SER A 46 -29.57 -3.17 -33.36
N ALA A 47 -29.01 -4.38 -33.45
CA ALA A 47 -27.92 -4.87 -32.60
C ALA A 47 -26.61 -4.66 -33.36
N ARG A 48 -25.66 -3.94 -32.77
CA ARG A 48 -24.38 -3.67 -33.40
C ARG A 48 -23.51 -4.93 -33.32
N ASP A 49 -22.77 -5.17 -34.40
CA ASP A 49 -21.76 -6.21 -34.46
C ASP A 49 -20.40 -5.64 -34.03
N TYR A 50 -19.79 -6.28 -33.05
CA TYR A 50 -18.51 -5.90 -32.46
C TYR A 50 -17.34 -6.77 -32.93
N SER A 51 -17.59 -7.74 -33.82
CA SER A 51 -16.53 -8.60 -34.40
C SER A 51 -15.62 -7.86 -35.40
N GLY A 52 -16.07 -6.70 -35.89
CA GLY A 52 -15.44 -5.97 -37.00
C GLY A 52 -15.97 -6.36 -38.38
N ASN A 53 -16.93 -7.28 -38.47
CA ASN A 53 -17.51 -7.74 -39.73
C ASN A 53 -18.74 -6.93 -40.18
N GLU A 54 -19.21 -5.94 -39.41
CA GLU A 54 -20.38 -5.11 -39.76
C GLU A 54 -21.70 -5.91 -39.96
N LEU A 55 -21.80 -7.09 -39.35
CA LEU A 55 -22.99 -7.96 -39.42
C LEU A 55 -24.06 -7.52 -38.41
N HIS A 56 -24.55 -6.29 -38.55
CA HIS A 56 -25.57 -5.73 -37.65
C HIS A 56 -26.90 -6.48 -37.76
N GLY A 57 -27.47 -6.87 -36.61
CA GLY A 57 -28.72 -7.60 -36.54
C GLY A 57 -29.93 -6.69 -36.48
N LYS A 58 -30.98 -6.97 -37.26
CA LYS A 58 -32.28 -6.32 -37.13
C LYS A 58 -33.02 -6.89 -35.92
N VAL A 59 -33.34 -6.04 -34.95
CA VAL A 59 -33.95 -6.43 -33.67
C VAL A 59 -35.47 -6.32 -33.74
N GLY A 60 -36.17 -7.46 -33.54
CA GLY A 60 -37.61 -7.54 -33.26
C GLY A 60 -37.95 -7.89 -31.80
N ALA A 61 -36.96 -8.31 -31.00
CA ALA A 61 -37.10 -8.55 -29.57
C ALA A 61 -37.09 -7.23 -28.75
N ARG A 62 -37.44 -7.29 -27.45
CA ARG A 62 -37.54 -6.11 -26.57
C ARG A 62 -36.28 -5.91 -25.75
N TRP A 63 -35.73 -4.70 -25.71
CA TRP A 63 -34.60 -4.35 -24.84
C TRP A 63 -34.93 -4.40 -23.33
N ARG A 64 -33.99 -4.93 -22.53
CA ARG A 64 -33.98 -4.92 -21.07
C ARG A 64 -32.73 -4.21 -20.56
N ARG A 65 -32.88 -3.04 -19.92
CA ARG A 65 -31.77 -2.14 -19.52
C ARG A 65 -31.13 -2.43 -18.15
N LYS A 66 -31.51 -3.53 -17.51
CA LYS A 66 -30.99 -3.97 -16.20
C LYS A 66 -30.58 -5.43 -16.32
N ALA A 67 -29.72 -5.71 -17.28
CA ALA A 67 -29.12 -7.02 -17.46
C ALA A 67 -27.70 -7.01 -16.84
N PRO A 68 -27.14 -8.18 -16.50
CA PRO A 68 -25.93 -8.22 -15.70
C PRO A 68 -24.68 -7.64 -16.39
N SER A 69 -24.58 -7.67 -17.72
CA SER A 69 -23.52 -7.00 -18.50
C SER A 69 -23.87 -5.59 -18.98
N GLY A 70 -25.05 -5.06 -18.62
CA GLY A 70 -25.56 -3.79 -19.11
C GLY A 70 -27.01 -3.90 -19.57
N SER A 71 -27.20 -4.23 -20.86
CA SER A 71 -28.53 -4.50 -21.42
C SER A 71 -28.60 -5.87 -22.11
N ALA A 72 -29.79 -6.46 -22.18
CA ALA A 72 -30.06 -7.72 -22.89
C ALA A 72 -31.30 -7.59 -23.78
N LEU A 73 -31.58 -8.62 -24.58
CA LEU A 73 -32.85 -8.75 -25.32
C LEU A 73 -33.76 -9.78 -24.68
N PHE A 74 -35.02 -9.37 -24.44
CA PHE A 74 -36.11 -10.21 -24.01
C PHE A 74 -36.97 -10.67 -25.19
N PHE A 75 -37.05 -11.99 -25.36
CA PHE A 75 -37.85 -12.70 -26.34
C PHE A 75 -39.16 -13.11 -25.68
N ASN A 76 -40.29 -12.73 -26.28
CA ASN A 76 -41.62 -12.84 -25.67
C ASN A 76 -42.44 -14.04 -26.17
N GLY A 77 -41.83 -14.97 -26.92
CA GLY A 77 -42.52 -16.12 -27.50
C GLY A 77 -43.37 -15.84 -28.74
N ARG A 78 -43.23 -14.68 -29.38
CA ARG A 78 -43.93 -14.36 -30.63
C ARG A 78 -43.01 -14.50 -31.85
N SER A 79 -43.60 -14.69 -33.03
CA SER A 79 -42.89 -14.91 -34.29
C SER A 79 -42.06 -13.73 -34.78
N ASP A 80 -42.36 -12.52 -34.30
CA ASP A 80 -41.66 -11.29 -34.63
C ASP A 80 -40.49 -10.98 -33.67
N ALA A 81 -40.42 -11.64 -32.51
CA ALA A 81 -39.35 -11.46 -31.53
C ALA A 81 -38.09 -12.25 -31.94
N VAL A 82 -37.38 -11.78 -32.95
CA VAL A 82 -36.10 -12.36 -33.43
C VAL A 82 -35.06 -11.28 -33.63
N VAL A 83 -33.78 -11.63 -33.59
CA VAL A 83 -32.70 -10.80 -34.15
C VAL A 83 -32.20 -11.46 -35.41
N GLN A 84 -32.25 -10.76 -36.55
CA GLN A 84 -31.99 -11.34 -37.87
C GLN A 84 -30.88 -10.60 -38.61
N VAL A 85 -29.99 -11.34 -39.25
CA VAL A 85 -29.01 -10.83 -40.22
C VAL A 85 -28.92 -11.79 -41.41
N VAL A 86 -28.56 -11.28 -42.59
CA VAL A 86 -28.29 -12.11 -43.77
C VAL A 86 -26.78 -12.10 -44.02
N LEU A 87 -26.16 -13.28 -43.96
CA LEU A 87 -24.73 -13.45 -44.17
C LEU A 87 -24.36 -13.37 -45.67
N PRO A 88 -23.36 -12.55 -46.04
CA PRO A 88 -22.71 -12.59 -47.35
C PRO A 88 -22.16 -13.98 -47.68
N GLU A 89 -22.10 -14.34 -48.97
CA GLU A 89 -21.72 -15.69 -49.43
C GLU A 89 -20.37 -16.17 -48.89
N ASP A 90 -19.36 -15.30 -48.86
CA ASP A 90 -18.00 -15.57 -48.37
C ASP A 90 -17.92 -15.74 -46.84
N ARG A 91 -19.01 -15.44 -46.13
CA ARG A 91 -19.12 -15.46 -44.65
C ARG A 91 -20.09 -16.50 -44.12
N ARG A 92 -20.72 -17.27 -45.01
CA ARG A 92 -21.58 -18.41 -44.64
C ARG A 92 -20.77 -19.55 -44.04
N PHE A 93 -21.43 -20.44 -43.29
CA PHE A 93 -20.77 -21.53 -42.56
C PHE A 93 -20.09 -22.56 -43.47
N GLY A 94 -20.66 -22.79 -44.66
CA GLY A 94 -20.09 -23.71 -45.65
C GLY A 94 -19.84 -25.11 -45.10
N THR A 95 -18.66 -25.67 -45.38
CA THR A 95 -18.25 -27.00 -44.90
C THR A 95 -17.34 -26.98 -43.66
N GLY A 96 -17.04 -25.80 -43.12
CA GLY A 96 -16.09 -25.62 -42.02
C GLY A 96 -16.64 -25.90 -40.62
N SER A 97 -15.74 -26.01 -39.65
CA SER A 97 -16.07 -26.03 -38.22
C SER A 97 -16.65 -24.69 -37.76
N TRP A 98 -17.42 -24.70 -36.68
CA TRP A 98 -18.00 -23.48 -36.13
C TRP A 98 -18.35 -23.62 -34.66
N THR A 99 -18.52 -22.47 -34.00
CA THR A 99 -18.93 -22.40 -32.60
C THR A 99 -20.03 -21.36 -32.42
N PHE A 100 -21.08 -21.71 -31.69
CA PHE A 100 -22.08 -20.77 -31.18
C PHE A 100 -21.87 -20.59 -29.67
N SER A 101 -22.01 -19.36 -29.18
CA SER A 101 -21.92 -19.02 -27.76
C SER A 101 -22.94 -17.93 -27.43
N ALA A 102 -23.65 -18.06 -26.32
CA ALA A 102 -24.58 -17.05 -25.82
C ALA A 102 -24.83 -17.17 -24.31
N TRP A 103 -25.14 -16.05 -23.68
CA TRP A 103 -25.73 -16.03 -22.34
C TRP A 103 -27.25 -16.07 -22.45
N LEU A 104 -27.88 -16.96 -21.71
CA LEU A 104 -29.32 -17.24 -21.79
C LEU A 104 -29.95 -17.23 -20.41
N LYS A 105 -31.14 -16.64 -20.29
CA LYS A 105 -32.02 -16.77 -19.12
C LYS A 105 -33.42 -17.19 -19.56
N PRO A 106 -33.68 -18.50 -19.68
CA PRO A 106 -34.97 -19.00 -20.11
C PRO A 106 -36.08 -18.63 -19.12
N LYS A 107 -37.26 -18.30 -19.64
CA LYS A 107 -38.47 -18.10 -18.82
C LYS A 107 -39.46 -19.25 -18.94
N GLN A 108 -39.41 -20.00 -20.04
CA GLN A 108 -40.37 -21.07 -20.32
C GLN A 108 -39.87 -22.00 -21.43
N PHE A 109 -39.91 -23.32 -21.19
CA PHE A 109 -39.48 -24.33 -22.16
C PHE A 109 -40.61 -24.86 -23.08
N SER A 110 -41.87 -24.96 -22.64
CA SER A 110 -42.97 -25.56 -23.44
C SER A 110 -44.09 -24.55 -23.76
N ILE A 111 -44.62 -24.50 -25.01
CA ILE A 111 -45.74 -23.59 -25.41
C ILE A 111 -47.07 -24.32 -25.19
N ASN A 112 -47.18 -25.55 -25.71
CA ASN A 112 -48.35 -26.44 -25.65
C ASN A 112 -47.90 -27.89 -25.93
N ALA A 113 -48.85 -28.84 -25.94
CA ALA A 113 -48.58 -30.26 -26.15
C ALA A 113 -47.91 -30.60 -27.50
N ASP A 114 -48.06 -29.74 -28.50
CA ASP A 114 -47.59 -29.97 -29.88
C ASP A 114 -46.20 -29.34 -30.16
N LEU A 115 -45.72 -28.43 -29.31
CA LEU A 115 -44.44 -27.72 -29.47
C LEU A 115 -43.57 -27.87 -28.21
N LYS A 116 -42.87 -29.00 -28.14
CA LYS A 116 -42.01 -29.42 -27.02
C LYS A 116 -40.61 -28.80 -26.97
N HIS A 117 -40.31 -27.88 -27.88
CA HIS A 117 -38.98 -27.27 -28.00
C HIS A 117 -39.06 -25.75 -28.19
N ARG A 118 -37.96 -25.06 -27.83
CA ARG A 118 -37.71 -23.63 -28.08
C ARG A 118 -36.47 -23.46 -28.91
N ARG A 119 -36.55 -22.67 -29.96
CA ARG A 119 -35.40 -22.41 -30.84
C ARG A 119 -34.75 -21.08 -30.51
N ILE A 120 -33.49 -21.16 -30.09
CA ILE A 120 -32.66 -19.99 -29.71
C ILE A 120 -31.75 -19.52 -30.85
N PHE A 121 -31.47 -20.40 -31.81
CA PHE A 121 -30.66 -20.08 -32.97
C PHE A 121 -31.19 -20.83 -34.20
N SER A 122 -31.24 -20.14 -35.34
CA SER A 122 -31.54 -20.73 -36.64
C SER A 122 -30.61 -20.18 -37.71
N TYR A 123 -30.18 -21.04 -38.62
CA TYR A 123 -29.50 -20.65 -39.85
C TYR A 123 -29.97 -21.51 -41.02
N GLY A 124 -30.10 -20.90 -42.19
CA GLY A 124 -30.40 -21.60 -43.44
C GLY A 124 -31.87 -21.92 -43.68
N GLU A 125 -32.13 -22.88 -44.56
CA GLU A 125 -33.47 -23.23 -45.05
C GLU A 125 -33.69 -24.75 -45.05
N TYR A 126 -34.80 -25.17 -44.46
CA TYR A 126 -35.17 -26.59 -44.44
C TYR A 126 -35.92 -27.00 -45.73
N PRO A 127 -35.65 -28.19 -46.30
CA PRO A 127 -34.64 -29.17 -45.89
C PRO A 127 -33.27 -28.96 -46.56
N ALA A 128 -33.09 -27.92 -47.38
CA ALA A 128 -31.92 -27.71 -48.22
C ALA A 128 -30.59 -27.67 -47.43
N ALA A 129 -30.49 -26.80 -46.43
CA ALA A 129 -29.37 -26.70 -45.50
C ALA A 129 -29.81 -25.88 -44.28
N THR A 130 -30.03 -26.50 -43.12
CA THR A 130 -30.44 -25.81 -41.90
C THR A 130 -29.66 -26.25 -40.67
N LEU A 131 -29.38 -25.28 -39.80
CA LEU A 131 -28.76 -25.45 -38.49
C LEU A 131 -29.69 -24.83 -37.46
N VAL A 132 -30.10 -25.58 -36.44
CA VAL A 132 -30.91 -25.03 -35.35
C VAL A 132 -30.42 -25.50 -34.01
N ILE A 133 -30.45 -24.60 -33.02
CA ILE A 133 -30.22 -24.91 -31.62
C ILE A 133 -31.53 -24.72 -30.87
N ASN A 134 -31.99 -25.80 -30.24
CA ASN A 134 -33.22 -25.84 -29.50
C ASN A 134 -32.98 -26.09 -28.01
N ILE A 135 -33.99 -25.85 -27.19
CA ILE A 135 -34.09 -26.25 -25.79
C ILE A 135 -35.35 -27.11 -25.66
N SER A 136 -35.24 -28.34 -25.17
CA SER A 136 -36.37 -29.26 -24.95
C SER A 136 -37.17 -28.90 -23.69
N GLU A 137 -38.32 -29.54 -23.51
CA GLU A 137 -39.22 -29.34 -22.37
C GLU A 137 -38.57 -29.57 -21.00
N ASP A 138 -37.53 -30.39 -20.94
CA ASP A 138 -36.71 -30.67 -19.74
C ASP A 138 -35.51 -29.71 -19.57
N GLY A 139 -35.42 -28.66 -20.40
CA GLY A 139 -34.38 -27.64 -20.34
C GLY A 139 -33.07 -28.01 -21.04
N ARG A 140 -32.95 -29.20 -21.65
CA ARG A 140 -31.70 -29.60 -22.32
C ARG A 140 -31.52 -28.87 -23.66
N PRO A 141 -30.33 -28.31 -23.93
CA PRO A 141 -30.04 -27.78 -25.25
C PRO A 141 -29.86 -28.96 -26.23
N SER A 142 -30.32 -28.79 -27.46
CA SER A 142 -30.14 -29.78 -28.52
C SER A 142 -29.81 -29.07 -29.81
N CYS A 143 -29.06 -29.74 -30.66
CA CYS A 143 -28.69 -29.25 -31.96
C CYS A 143 -29.24 -30.17 -33.04
N TYR A 144 -29.74 -29.58 -34.12
CA TYR A 144 -30.23 -30.30 -35.29
C TYR A 144 -29.69 -29.68 -36.57
N PHE A 145 -29.01 -30.51 -37.37
CA PHE A 145 -28.47 -30.19 -38.68
C PHE A 145 -29.17 -31.03 -39.72
N CYS A 146 -29.56 -30.41 -40.82
CA CYS A 146 -30.14 -31.11 -41.95
C CYS A 146 -29.58 -30.49 -43.22
N TYR A 147 -29.19 -31.31 -44.18
CA TYR A 147 -28.98 -30.88 -45.55
C TYR A 147 -29.55 -31.89 -46.53
N GLN A 148 -29.94 -31.40 -47.69
CA GLN A 148 -30.37 -32.24 -48.80
C GLN A 148 -29.16 -32.45 -49.72
N ASP A 149 -28.78 -33.71 -49.96
CA ASP A 149 -27.69 -34.02 -50.87
C ASP A 149 -28.07 -33.73 -52.34
N PRO A 150 -27.10 -33.68 -53.28
CA PRO A 150 -27.40 -33.44 -54.69
C PRO A 150 -28.34 -34.47 -55.35
N GLN A 151 -28.58 -35.61 -54.70
CA GLN A 151 -29.51 -36.66 -55.13
C GLN A 151 -30.91 -36.49 -54.52
N GLY A 152 -31.14 -35.43 -53.74
CA GLY A 152 -32.42 -35.10 -53.12
C GLY A 152 -32.68 -35.81 -51.79
N LYS A 153 -31.72 -36.57 -51.26
CA LYS A 153 -31.86 -37.28 -49.98
C LYS A 153 -31.59 -36.33 -48.82
N ILE A 154 -32.49 -36.32 -47.84
CA ILE A 154 -32.32 -35.58 -46.59
C ILE A 154 -31.37 -36.37 -45.68
N ILE A 155 -30.30 -35.72 -45.24
CA ILE A 155 -29.34 -36.25 -44.28
C ILE A 155 -29.30 -35.30 -43.10
N ASP A 156 -29.62 -35.82 -41.92
CA ASP A 156 -29.65 -35.07 -40.67
C ASP A 156 -28.79 -35.71 -39.57
N THR A 157 -28.32 -34.85 -38.67
CA THR A 157 -27.51 -35.22 -37.51
C THR A 157 -27.67 -34.18 -36.41
N GLY A 158 -27.28 -34.51 -35.19
CA GLY A 158 -27.45 -33.62 -34.05
C GLY A 158 -26.88 -34.21 -32.77
N THR A 159 -26.92 -33.41 -31.71
CA THR A 159 -26.55 -33.84 -30.36
C THR A 159 -27.46 -33.16 -29.34
N THR A 160 -27.51 -33.71 -28.13
CA THR A 160 -28.23 -33.12 -26.99
C THR A 160 -27.23 -32.91 -25.86
N GLY A 161 -27.31 -31.78 -25.17
CA GLY A 161 -26.47 -31.47 -24.02
C GLY A 161 -26.76 -32.35 -22.82
N ALA A 162 -25.70 -32.62 -22.05
CA ALA A 162 -25.76 -33.45 -20.85
C ALA A 162 -26.38 -32.76 -19.63
N ALA A 163 -26.44 -31.42 -19.60
CA ALA A 163 -26.99 -30.64 -18.49
C ALA A 163 -28.18 -29.76 -18.95
N PRO A 164 -29.26 -29.68 -18.16
CA PRO A 164 -30.40 -28.81 -18.46
C PRO A 164 -30.13 -27.36 -18.03
N LEU A 165 -30.64 -26.41 -18.82
CA LEU A 165 -30.80 -25.02 -18.41
C LEU A 165 -31.91 -24.91 -17.36
N ARG A 166 -31.82 -23.92 -16.48
CA ARG A 166 -32.83 -23.62 -15.46
C ARG A 166 -33.64 -22.38 -15.84
N ILE A 167 -34.92 -22.39 -15.50
CA ILE A 167 -35.78 -21.22 -15.67
C ILE A 167 -35.35 -20.15 -14.67
N ASP A 168 -35.36 -18.89 -15.08
CA ASP A 168 -35.04 -17.74 -14.22
C ASP A 168 -33.59 -17.67 -13.70
N GLU A 169 -32.69 -18.49 -14.24
CA GLU A 169 -31.24 -18.45 -13.99
C GLU A 169 -30.49 -18.09 -15.28
N TRP A 170 -29.44 -17.27 -15.16
CA TRP A 170 -28.53 -17.04 -16.28
C TRP A 170 -27.61 -18.25 -16.44
N ALA A 171 -27.28 -18.59 -17.68
CA ALA A 171 -26.29 -19.60 -18.00
C ALA A 171 -25.59 -19.26 -19.31
N HIS A 172 -24.33 -19.66 -19.42
CA HIS A 172 -23.57 -19.59 -20.66
C HIS A 172 -23.71 -20.92 -21.40
N LEU A 173 -24.19 -20.85 -22.64
CA LEU A 173 -24.33 -22.00 -23.51
C LEU A 173 -23.42 -21.83 -24.71
N ALA A 174 -22.50 -22.78 -24.91
CA ALA A 174 -21.73 -22.89 -26.13
C ALA A 174 -21.96 -24.25 -26.82
N LEU A 175 -21.96 -24.25 -28.15
CA LEU A 175 -21.96 -25.44 -28.99
C LEU A 175 -20.76 -25.36 -29.91
N VAL A 176 -19.83 -26.30 -29.77
CA VAL A 176 -18.66 -26.44 -30.63
C VAL A 176 -18.92 -27.57 -31.62
N VAL A 177 -18.80 -27.28 -32.91
CA VAL A 177 -18.86 -28.28 -33.99
C VAL A 177 -17.51 -28.32 -34.68
N ASP A 178 -16.73 -29.37 -34.37
CA ASP A 178 -15.42 -29.63 -34.94
C ASP A 178 -15.56 -30.67 -36.05
N ARG A 179 -15.71 -30.20 -37.29
CA ARG A 179 -15.88 -31.06 -38.46
C ARG A 179 -14.59 -31.72 -38.90
N GLU A 180 -13.45 -31.15 -38.52
CA GLU A 180 -12.13 -31.75 -38.78
C GLU A 180 -11.91 -33.00 -37.92
N LYS A 181 -12.35 -32.95 -36.65
CA LYS A 181 -12.34 -34.11 -35.74
C LYS A 181 -13.59 -34.98 -35.83
N GLY A 182 -14.62 -34.53 -36.56
CA GLY A 182 -15.89 -35.23 -36.68
C GLY A 182 -16.67 -35.27 -35.36
N THR A 183 -16.66 -34.19 -34.58
CA THR A 183 -17.30 -34.11 -33.26
C THR A 183 -18.18 -32.88 -33.07
N MET A 184 -19.15 -32.99 -32.17
CA MET A 184 -19.99 -31.87 -31.71
C MET A 184 -20.22 -31.94 -30.19
N GLU A 185 -20.10 -30.83 -29.48
CA GLU A 185 -20.18 -30.79 -28.02
C GLU A 185 -20.86 -29.51 -27.51
N PHE A 186 -21.79 -29.69 -26.56
CA PHE A 186 -22.35 -28.59 -25.78
C PHE A 186 -21.55 -28.37 -24.50
N PHE A 187 -21.30 -27.10 -24.21
CA PHE A 187 -20.77 -26.61 -22.95
C PHE A 187 -21.84 -25.77 -22.25
N LEU A 188 -22.12 -26.09 -20.98
CA LEU A 188 -22.96 -25.28 -20.10
C LEU A 188 -22.09 -24.75 -18.97
N ASN A 189 -21.98 -23.42 -18.83
CA ASN A 189 -21.12 -22.76 -17.85
C ASN A 189 -19.68 -23.32 -17.87
N ALA A 190 -19.08 -23.36 -19.07
CA ALA A 190 -17.78 -23.95 -19.38
C ALA A 190 -17.63 -25.48 -19.19
N LEU A 191 -18.66 -26.21 -18.75
CA LEU A 191 -18.60 -27.67 -18.61
C LEU A 191 -19.13 -28.39 -19.84
N GLY A 192 -18.26 -29.18 -20.48
CA GLY A 192 -18.60 -30.06 -21.60
C GLY A 192 -19.29 -31.34 -21.14
N GLY A 193 -20.24 -31.83 -21.95
CA GLY A 193 -20.91 -33.12 -21.74
C GLY A 193 -20.20 -34.32 -22.36
N GLY A 194 -19.04 -34.11 -23.00
CA GLY A 194 -18.37 -35.06 -23.87
C GLY A 194 -18.85 -34.93 -25.33
N PRO A 195 -17.94 -35.04 -26.32
CA PRO A 195 -18.30 -34.86 -27.72
C PRO A 195 -19.12 -36.03 -28.28
N ALA A 196 -20.17 -35.71 -29.03
CA ALA A 196 -20.88 -36.66 -29.87
C ALA A 196 -20.21 -36.74 -31.26
N THR A 197 -20.26 -37.92 -31.89
CA THR A 197 -19.65 -38.17 -33.21
C THR A 197 -20.55 -37.70 -34.34
N ILE A 198 -19.99 -36.95 -35.29
CA ILE A 198 -20.62 -36.62 -36.57
C ILE A 198 -20.55 -37.86 -37.48
N PRO A 199 -21.66 -38.30 -38.10
CA PRO A 199 -21.66 -39.48 -38.97
C PRO A 199 -20.61 -39.39 -40.09
N PRO A 200 -19.84 -40.47 -40.33
CA PRO A 200 -18.90 -40.54 -41.45
C PRO A 200 -19.61 -40.27 -42.79
N GLY A 201 -19.09 -39.33 -43.59
CA GLY A 201 -19.65 -38.96 -44.89
C GLY A 201 -20.71 -37.85 -44.86
N PHE A 202 -20.96 -37.20 -43.71
CA PHE A 202 -21.78 -35.98 -43.66
C PHE A 202 -21.08 -34.81 -44.40
N ALA A 203 -21.48 -34.55 -45.65
CA ALA A 203 -20.92 -33.48 -46.47
C ALA A 203 -21.46 -32.08 -46.08
N GLY A 204 -22.68 -32.00 -45.55
CA GLY A 204 -23.38 -30.82 -45.03
C GLY A 204 -22.79 -29.48 -45.42
N ASP A 205 -23.13 -28.97 -46.60
CA ASP A 205 -22.70 -27.65 -47.04
C ASP A 205 -23.74 -26.59 -46.65
N PHE A 206 -23.38 -25.73 -45.71
CA PHE A 206 -24.21 -24.64 -45.20
C PHE A 206 -23.90 -23.30 -45.90
N SER A 207 -23.48 -23.36 -47.17
CA SER A 207 -23.29 -22.21 -48.06
C SER A 207 -24.62 -21.67 -48.62
N LEU A 208 -25.70 -22.43 -48.54
CA LEU A 208 -27.03 -22.05 -49.04
C LEU A 208 -27.82 -21.25 -47.99
N ASN A 209 -28.56 -20.24 -48.46
CA ASN A 209 -29.41 -19.32 -47.69
C ASN A 209 -28.75 -18.73 -46.42
N GLY A 210 -28.16 -17.54 -46.54
CA GLY A 210 -27.39 -16.90 -45.46
C GLY A 210 -28.20 -16.33 -44.29
N THR A 211 -29.50 -16.60 -44.17
CA THR A 211 -30.31 -16.00 -43.09
C THR A 211 -29.98 -16.63 -41.75
N LEU A 212 -29.57 -15.79 -40.80
CA LEU A 212 -29.24 -16.15 -39.42
C LEU A 212 -30.21 -15.45 -38.46
N THR A 213 -30.77 -16.20 -37.50
CA THR A 213 -31.58 -15.64 -36.42
C THR A 213 -31.12 -16.09 -35.05
N VAL A 214 -31.10 -15.15 -34.11
CA VAL A 214 -31.18 -15.43 -32.67
C VAL A 214 -32.64 -15.32 -32.26
N GLY A 215 -33.15 -16.33 -31.58
CA GLY A 215 -34.57 -16.65 -31.55
C GLY A 215 -35.05 -17.29 -32.87
N SER A 216 -36.36 -17.47 -33.00
CA SER A 216 -36.96 -18.04 -34.20
C SER A 216 -38.41 -17.57 -34.36
N SER A 217 -38.87 -17.46 -35.61
CA SER A 217 -40.28 -17.17 -35.94
C SER A 217 -41.19 -18.39 -35.77
N TRP A 218 -40.60 -19.58 -35.62
CA TRP A 218 -41.28 -20.86 -35.35
C TRP A 218 -40.61 -21.56 -34.15
N GLN A 219 -41.38 -22.14 -33.22
CA GLN A 219 -40.86 -22.63 -31.92
C GLN A 219 -40.19 -21.50 -31.10
N ASN A 220 -40.91 -20.39 -30.94
CA ASN A 220 -40.37 -19.11 -30.45
C ASN A 220 -39.79 -19.19 -29.04
N TYR A 221 -38.58 -18.66 -28.84
CA TYR A 221 -37.94 -18.58 -27.53
C TYR A 221 -38.67 -17.60 -26.59
N ILE A 222 -38.74 -17.95 -25.30
CA ILE A 222 -39.25 -17.08 -24.23
C ILE A 222 -38.17 -17.00 -23.15
N GLY A 223 -37.57 -15.82 -23.03
CA GLY A 223 -36.43 -15.63 -22.15
C GLY A 223 -35.55 -14.47 -22.59
N GLU A 224 -34.45 -14.29 -21.87
CA GLU A 224 -33.46 -13.28 -22.21
C GLU A 224 -32.24 -13.92 -22.84
N ILE A 225 -31.63 -13.19 -23.76
CA ILE A 225 -30.37 -13.55 -24.41
C ILE A 225 -29.45 -12.34 -24.36
N ASP A 226 -28.18 -12.59 -24.07
CA ASP A 226 -27.11 -11.61 -23.99
C ASP A 226 -25.81 -12.18 -24.60
N GLU A 227 -24.87 -11.31 -24.96
CA GLU A 227 -23.49 -11.67 -25.33
C GLU A 227 -23.39 -12.86 -26.31
N VAL A 228 -23.98 -12.71 -27.50
CA VAL A 228 -23.99 -13.74 -28.55
C VAL A 228 -22.74 -13.65 -29.41
N LYS A 229 -21.99 -14.75 -29.50
CA LYS A 229 -20.84 -14.90 -30.38
C LYS A 229 -20.98 -16.10 -31.32
N ILE A 230 -20.44 -15.94 -32.52
CA ILE A 230 -20.37 -17.00 -33.52
C ILE A 230 -18.96 -17.00 -34.13
N TYR A 231 -18.34 -18.18 -34.19
CA TYR A 231 -17.02 -18.39 -34.79
C TYR A 231 -17.14 -19.33 -36.00
N ARG A 232 -16.35 -19.09 -37.05
CA ARG A 232 -16.14 -20.01 -38.18
C ARG A 232 -15.00 -21.00 -37.94
N ARG A 233 -14.82 -21.39 -36.68
CA ARG A 233 -13.90 -22.44 -36.24
C ARG A 233 -14.45 -23.11 -34.98
N ALA A 234 -13.90 -24.28 -34.68
CA ALA A 234 -14.11 -24.91 -33.38
C ALA A 234 -13.26 -24.19 -32.33
N LEU A 235 -13.89 -23.75 -31.23
CA LEU A 235 -13.16 -23.34 -30.03
C LEU A 235 -12.70 -24.57 -29.25
N SER A 236 -11.54 -24.48 -28.63
CA SER A 236 -11.11 -25.44 -27.61
C SER A 236 -11.90 -25.27 -26.31
N ALA A 237 -11.95 -26.30 -25.47
CA ALA A 237 -12.59 -26.21 -24.16
C ALA A 237 -11.99 -25.10 -23.27
N ALA A 238 -10.69 -24.83 -23.41
CA ALA A 238 -10.02 -23.73 -22.70
C ALA A 238 -10.49 -22.36 -23.19
N GLU A 239 -10.72 -22.18 -24.49
CA GLU A 239 -11.26 -20.93 -25.05
C GLU A 239 -12.72 -20.72 -24.63
N VAL A 240 -13.55 -21.77 -24.65
CA VAL A 240 -14.94 -21.70 -24.16
C VAL A 240 -14.96 -21.33 -22.67
N ARG A 241 -14.05 -21.90 -21.87
CA ARG A 241 -13.90 -21.56 -20.46
C ARG A 241 -13.49 -20.11 -20.25
N ALA A 242 -12.50 -19.62 -20.99
CA ALA A 242 -12.08 -18.22 -20.92
C ALA A 242 -13.23 -17.26 -21.29
N GLU A 243 -14.07 -17.64 -22.25
CA GLU A 243 -15.25 -16.85 -22.63
C GLU A 243 -16.31 -16.79 -21.51
N PHE A 244 -16.55 -17.92 -20.83
CA PHE A 244 -17.44 -18.01 -19.67
C PHE A 244 -16.90 -17.20 -18.48
N GLU A 245 -15.65 -17.46 -18.07
CA GLU A 245 -15.01 -16.84 -16.90
C GLU A 245 -14.91 -15.32 -17.02
N ARG A 246 -14.87 -14.79 -18.24
CA ARG A 246 -14.92 -13.34 -18.51
C ARG A 246 -16.17 -12.65 -17.95
N LEU A 247 -17.30 -13.36 -17.90
CA LEU A 247 -18.61 -12.78 -17.58
C LEU A 247 -19.34 -13.49 -16.42
N GLN A 248 -18.83 -14.62 -15.94
CA GLN A 248 -19.48 -15.43 -14.90
C GLN A 248 -19.90 -14.64 -13.66
N ASP A 249 -19.04 -13.73 -13.20
CA ASP A 249 -19.26 -12.94 -11.99
C ASP A 249 -20.34 -11.88 -12.23
N ALA A 250 -20.32 -11.21 -13.39
CA ALA A 250 -21.35 -10.26 -13.78
C ALA A 250 -22.72 -10.93 -13.81
N PHE A 251 -22.82 -12.12 -14.41
CA PHE A 251 -24.06 -12.87 -14.54
C PHE A 251 -24.47 -13.64 -13.26
N GLY A 252 -23.63 -13.64 -12.22
CA GLY A 252 -23.88 -14.35 -10.96
C GLY A 252 -23.93 -15.87 -11.13
N VAL A 253 -23.10 -16.42 -12.02
CA VAL A 253 -23.06 -17.85 -12.34
C VAL A 253 -21.73 -18.42 -11.91
N SER A 254 -21.72 -19.33 -10.94
CA SER A 254 -20.50 -19.98 -10.46
C SER A 254 -20.20 -21.26 -11.24
N LEU A 255 -18.92 -21.63 -11.30
CA LEU A 255 -18.52 -22.96 -11.76
C LEU A 255 -19.03 -24.03 -10.80
N PRO A 256 -19.45 -25.22 -11.26
CA PRO A 256 -19.93 -26.27 -10.36
C PRO A 256 -18.89 -26.74 -9.33
N TRP A 257 -17.60 -26.61 -9.63
CA TRP A 257 -16.53 -26.86 -8.66
C TRP A 257 -16.51 -25.81 -7.55
N GLN A 258 -16.81 -24.53 -7.83
CA GLN A 258 -16.92 -23.47 -6.82
C GLN A 258 -18.10 -23.72 -5.89
N ILE A 259 -19.25 -24.10 -6.47
CA ILE A 259 -20.43 -24.49 -5.69
C ILE A 259 -20.07 -25.66 -4.77
N THR A 260 -19.45 -26.71 -5.33
CA THR A 260 -19.08 -27.87 -4.52
C THR A 260 -18.06 -27.52 -3.44
N ALA A 261 -17.06 -26.69 -3.75
CA ALA A 261 -16.09 -26.24 -2.78
C ALA A 261 -16.77 -25.48 -1.64
N ASN A 262 -17.58 -24.46 -1.96
CA ASN A 262 -18.26 -23.64 -0.97
C ASN A 262 -19.22 -24.46 -0.11
N GLU A 263 -20.05 -25.32 -0.71
CA GLU A 263 -20.94 -26.22 0.03
C GLU A 263 -20.15 -27.16 0.95
N GLY A 264 -19.03 -27.72 0.48
CA GLY A 264 -18.16 -28.56 1.30
C GLY A 264 -17.51 -27.80 2.45
N LEU A 265 -17.05 -26.57 2.23
CA LEU A 265 -16.47 -25.74 3.28
C LEU A 265 -17.52 -25.31 4.32
N GLU A 266 -18.75 -25.01 3.88
CA GLU A 266 -19.88 -24.73 4.78
C GLU A 266 -20.25 -25.96 5.62
N GLN A 267 -20.28 -27.16 5.01
CA GLN A 267 -20.52 -28.41 5.72
C GLN A 267 -19.42 -28.70 6.75
N ALA A 268 -18.15 -28.46 6.40
CA ALA A 268 -17.04 -28.58 7.34
C ALA A 268 -17.15 -27.57 8.48
N GLY A 269 -17.61 -26.34 8.21
CA GLY A 269 -17.91 -25.34 9.23
C GLY A 269 -19.04 -25.78 10.18
N ALA A 270 -20.13 -26.31 9.64
CA ALA A 270 -21.26 -26.83 10.41
C ALA A 270 -20.87 -28.04 11.28
N ALA A 271 -20.07 -28.97 10.74
CA ALA A 271 -19.53 -30.10 11.48
C ALA A 271 -18.60 -29.64 12.62
N TRP A 272 -17.75 -28.64 12.36
CA TRP A 272 -16.91 -28.03 13.38
C TRP A 272 -17.74 -27.41 14.51
N ALA A 273 -18.78 -26.64 14.16
CA ALA A 273 -19.69 -26.03 15.15
C ALA A 273 -20.42 -27.08 16.01
N ALA A 274 -20.67 -28.27 15.46
CA ALA A 274 -21.24 -29.40 16.19
C ALA A 274 -20.21 -30.20 17.03
N GLY A 275 -18.92 -29.86 16.94
CA GLY A 275 -17.83 -30.60 17.58
C GLY A 275 -17.52 -31.96 16.91
N ASP A 276 -18.02 -32.21 15.70
CA ASP A 276 -17.77 -33.43 14.94
C ASP A 276 -16.51 -33.30 14.07
N PHE A 277 -15.35 -33.32 14.72
CA PHE A 277 -14.06 -33.22 14.02
C PHE A 277 -13.77 -34.39 13.09
N THR A 278 -14.45 -35.53 13.26
CA THR A 278 -14.32 -36.66 12.32
C THR A 278 -14.97 -36.34 10.99
N ALA A 279 -16.21 -35.83 11.01
CA ALA A 279 -16.89 -35.36 9.80
C ALA A 279 -16.13 -34.22 9.11
N VAL A 280 -15.55 -33.26 9.88
CA VAL A 280 -14.67 -32.22 9.33
C VAL A 280 -13.55 -32.85 8.51
N ARG A 281 -12.84 -33.83 9.06
CA ARG A 281 -11.70 -34.48 8.37
C ARG A 281 -12.14 -35.24 7.13
N GLU A 282 -13.28 -35.91 7.15
CA GLU A 282 -13.80 -36.64 5.99
C GLU A 282 -14.13 -35.69 4.83
N ILE A 283 -14.88 -34.62 5.12
CA ILE A 283 -15.25 -33.59 4.13
C ILE A 283 -14.00 -32.91 3.58
N CYS A 284 -13.08 -32.48 4.45
CA CYS A 284 -11.86 -31.80 4.04
C CYS A 284 -10.94 -32.70 3.21
N ARG A 285 -10.86 -34.01 3.53
CA ARG A 285 -10.07 -34.96 2.74
C ARG A 285 -10.68 -35.21 1.36
N ASP A 286 -12.00 -35.28 1.25
CA ASP A 286 -12.69 -35.38 -0.04
C ASP A 286 -12.40 -34.16 -0.92
N LEU A 287 -12.54 -32.95 -0.37
CA LEU A 287 -12.20 -31.71 -1.07
C LEU A 287 -10.72 -31.66 -1.48
N ALA A 288 -9.79 -32.02 -0.59
CA ALA A 288 -8.36 -32.03 -0.90
C ALA A 288 -8.01 -33.01 -2.03
N GLY A 289 -8.72 -34.13 -2.15
CA GLY A 289 -8.52 -35.15 -3.19
C GLY A 289 -9.09 -34.80 -4.58
N ARG A 290 -9.83 -33.69 -4.70
CA ARG A 290 -10.50 -33.29 -5.95
C ARG A 290 -9.59 -32.52 -6.88
N ASN A 291 -9.08 -33.18 -7.92
CA ASN A 291 -8.20 -32.57 -8.93
C ASN A 291 -8.86 -31.47 -9.78
N ASP A 292 -10.18 -31.34 -9.74
CA ASP A 292 -10.90 -30.24 -10.39
C ASP A 292 -10.93 -28.95 -9.56
N LEU A 293 -10.53 -28.99 -8.28
CA LEU A 293 -10.43 -27.82 -7.41
C LEU A 293 -9.05 -27.13 -7.53
N PRO A 294 -9.01 -25.79 -7.54
CA PRO A 294 -7.75 -25.05 -7.47
C PRO A 294 -6.94 -25.39 -6.21
N GLY A 295 -5.61 -25.28 -6.32
CA GLY A 295 -4.68 -25.56 -5.22
C GLY A 295 -4.98 -24.82 -3.92
N HIS A 296 -5.48 -23.58 -3.96
CA HIS A 296 -5.82 -22.80 -2.77
C HIS A 296 -7.04 -23.36 -2.01
N TYR A 297 -8.06 -23.89 -2.68
CA TYR A 297 -9.20 -24.56 -2.02
C TYR A 297 -8.78 -25.88 -1.39
N ARG A 298 -7.97 -26.68 -2.11
CA ARG A 298 -7.48 -27.97 -1.59
C ARG A 298 -6.58 -27.77 -0.37
N SER A 299 -5.66 -26.81 -0.43
CA SER A 299 -4.80 -26.48 0.72
C SER A 299 -5.58 -25.88 1.88
N TYR A 300 -6.61 -25.05 1.64
CA TYR A 300 -7.51 -24.58 2.71
C TYR A 300 -8.18 -25.75 3.43
N ALA A 301 -8.71 -26.73 2.68
CA ALA A 301 -9.32 -27.93 3.26
C ALA A 301 -8.29 -28.72 4.11
N MET A 302 -7.05 -28.84 3.65
CA MET A 302 -5.98 -29.49 4.41
C MET A 302 -5.60 -28.72 5.68
N LEU A 303 -5.53 -27.39 5.64
CA LEU A 303 -5.30 -26.56 6.83
C LEU A 303 -6.42 -26.78 7.86
N ARG A 304 -7.67 -26.82 7.40
CA ARG A 304 -8.84 -27.11 8.24
C ARG A 304 -8.79 -28.51 8.86
N LEU A 305 -8.34 -29.49 8.08
CA LEU A 305 -8.12 -30.87 8.53
C LEU A 305 -7.04 -30.90 9.63
N ALA A 306 -5.89 -30.27 9.41
CA ALA A 306 -4.81 -30.20 10.42
C ALA A 306 -5.28 -29.50 11.71
N GLN A 307 -6.02 -28.39 11.60
CA GLN A 307 -6.59 -27.70 12.75
C GLN A 307 -7.55 -28.59 13.55
N SER A 308 -8.34 -29.46 12.90
CA SER A 308 -9.23 -30.38 13.61
C SER A 308 -8.45 -31.39 14.48
N HIS A 309 -7.26 -31.81 14.03
CA HIS A 309 -6.37 -32.64 14.85
C HIS A 309 -5.77 -31.85 16.02
N MET A 310 -5.42 -30.59 15.79
CA MET A 310 -4.95 -29.70 16.86
C MET A 310 -6.00 -29.50 17.96
N MET A 311 -7.30 -29.40 17.60
CA MET A 311 -8.39 -29.29 18.59
C MET A 311 -8.55 -30.53 19.48
N GLU A 312 -8.16 -31.71 18.98
CA GLU A 312 -8.14 -32.95 19.75
C GLU A 312 -6.76 -33.21 20.40
N GLU A 313 -5.84 -32.24 20.37
CA GLU A 313 -4.44 -32.36 20.84
C GLU A 313 -3.67 -33.54 20.21
N ASN A 314 -4.06 -33.96 18.99
CA ASN A 314 -3.40 -35.01 18.24
C ASN A 314 -2.25 -34.43 17.38
N LEU A 315 -1.16 -34.08 18.05
CA LEU A 315 -0.03 -33.36 17.45
C LEU A 315 0.65 -34.14 16.30
N ASN A 316 0.81 -35.46 16.42
CA ASN A 316 1.44 -36.27 15.37
C ASN A 316 0.63 -36.26 14.07
N ALA A 317 -0.69 -36.45 14.16
CA ALA A 317 -1.56 -36.42 12.99
C ALA A 317 -1.65 -35.01 12.37
N ALA A 318 -1.64 -33.96 13.20
CA ALA A 318 -1.57 -32.59 12.69
C ALA A 318 -0.23 -32.32 11.95
N LEU A 319 0.89 -32.78 12.51
CA LEU A 319 2.21 -32.65 11.90
C LEU A 319 2.29 -33.33 10.53
N GLU A 320 1.80 -34.56 10.40
CA GLU A 320 1.76 -35.28 9.11
C GLU A 320 1.03 -34.49 8.03
N VAL A 321 -0.12 -33.89 8.37
CA VAL A 321 -0.93 -33.10 7.44
C VAL A 321 -0.21 -31.79 7.07
N TYR A 322 0.42 -31.11 8.03
CA TYR A 322 1.21 -29.91 7.73
C TYR A 322 2.42 -30.21 6.85
N GLU A 323 3.09 -31.35 7.05
CA GLU A 323 4.19 -31.79 6.18
C GLU A 323 3.70 -32.09 4.75
N GLU A 324 2.51 -32.68 4.60
CA GLU A 324 1.88 -32.89 3.29
C GLU A 324 1.59 -31.56 2.58
N ILE A 325 1.03 -30.57 3.29
CA ILE A 325 0.79 -29.23 2.76
C ILE A 325 2.12 -28.59 2.32
N ALA A 326 3.13 -28.61 3.19
CA ALA A 326 4.43 -28.00 2.94
C ALA A 326 5.17 -28.58 1.72
N ALA A 327 4.93 -29.86 1.41
CA ALA A 327 5.58 -30.59 0.32
C ALA A 327 4.87 -30.47 -1.05
N ASN A 328 3.61 -30.05 -1.08
CA ASN A 328 2.82 -30.05 -2.32
C ASN A 328 2.99 -28.74 -3.13
N ASP A 329 3.78 -28.77 -4.21
CA ASP A 329 4.04 -27.60 -5.07
C ASP A 329 2.81 -27.02 -5.79
N GLU A 330 1.68 -27.72 -5.83
CA GLU A 330 0.42 -27.18 -6.36
C GLU A 330 -0.28 -26.23 -5.38
N TYR A 331 0.17 -26.17 -4.12
CA TYR A 331 -0.41 -25.31 -3.09
C TYR A 331 0.25 -23.92 -3.04
N PRO A 332 -0.51 -22.86 -2.73
CA PRO A 332 0.02 -21.52 -2.58
C PRO A 332 1.20 -21.47 -1.61
N ALA A 333 2.26 -20.74 -1.95
CA ALA A 333 3.45 -20.62 -1.11
C ALA A 333 3.12 -20.22 0.33
N ILE A 334 2.18 -19.29 0.52
CA ILE A 334 1.74 -18.84 1.84
C ILE A 334 1.18 -19.96 2.73
N HIS A 335 0.39 -20.88 2.18
CA HIS A 335 -0.13 -22.02 2.95
C HIS A 335 0.96 -23.05 3.27
N ARG A 336 1.93 -23.21 2.37
CA ARG A 336 3.09 -24.08 2.58
C ARG A 336 4.02 -23.52 3.66
N ASP A 337 4.24 -22.21 3.65
CA ASP A 337 5.06 -21.53 4.64
C ASP A 337 4.37 -21.55 6.01
N GLU A 338 3.06 -21.30 6.08
CA GLU A 338 2.27 -21.49 7.31
C GLU A 338 2.39 -22.91 7.86
N ALA A 339 2.24 -23.93 7.00
CA ALA A 339 2.35 -25.32 7.41
C ALA A 339 3.75 -25.69 7.91
N ARG A 340 4.82 -25.14 7.31
CA ARG A 340 6.19 -25.30 7.82
C ARG A 340 6.36 -24.69 9.19
N GLU A 341 5.90 -23.46 9.39
CA GLU A 341 5.97 -22.77 10.69
C GLU A 341 5.22 -23.55 11.79
N LEU A 342 4.00 -24.01 11.51
CA LEU A 342 3.20 -24.81 12.46
C LEU A 342 3.78 -26.21 12.70
N GLY A 343 4.35 -26.83 11.67
CA GLY A 343 5.06 -28.11 11.81
C GLY A 343 6.28 -28.01 12.73
N GLU A 344 7.07 -26.93 12.61
CA GLU A 344 8.19 -26.66 13.51
C GLU A 344 7.74 -26.43 14.96
N GLU A 345 6.66 -25.68 15.17
CA GLU A 345 6.05 -25.48 16.49
C GLU A 345 5.63 -26.82 17.12
N ILE A 346 4.98 -27.68 16.34
CA ILE A 346 4.56 -29.01 16.81
C ILE A 346 5.76 -29.89 17.16
N ARG A 347 6.80 -29.95 16.31
CA ARG A 347 8.02 -30.72 16.59
C ARG A 347 8.72 -30.23 17.86
N SER A 348 8.67 -28.92 18.13
CA SER A 348 9.16 -28.35 19.39
C SER A 348 8.34 -28.84 20.58
N ARG A 349 7.00 -28.83 20.49
CA ARG A 349 6.09 -29.37 21.52
C ARG A 349 6.28 -30.87 21.76
N LEU A 350 6.66 -31.63 20.73
CA LEU A 350 6.96 -33.07 20.81
C LEU A 350 8.39 -33.36 21.33
N GLY A 351 9.25 -32.34 21.46
CA GLY A 351 10.63 -32.50 21.92
C GLY A 351 11.59 -33.08 20.87
N GLU A 352 11.21 -33.10 19.59
CA GLU A 352 12.02 -33.65 18.48
C GLU A 352 13.12 -32.70 18.00
N THR A 353 12.97 -31.42 18.31
CA THR A 353 14.02 -30.40 18.14
C THR A 353 14.40 -29.88 19.52
N PRO A 354 15.67 -29.52 19.78
CA PRO A 354 16.02 -28.87 21.03
C PRO A 354 15.14 -27.63 21.16
N GLY A 355 14.21 -27.64 22.13
CA GLY A 355 13.63 -26.39 22.60
C GLY A 355 14.81 -25.50 22.94
N ARG A 356 14.93 -24.33 22.30
CA ARG A 356 16.00 -23.38 22.61
C ARG A 356 16.00 -23.22 24.13
N GLU A 357 17.10 -23.62 24.76
CA GLU A 357 17.22 -23.67 26.20
C GLU A 357 16.82 -22.33 26.80
N THR A 358 15.92 -22.38 27.78
CA THR A 358 15.75 -21.31 28.77
C THR A 358 17.10 -21.10 29.44
N SER A 359 17.86 -20.10 28.99
CA SER A 359 19.07 -19.68 29.70
C SER A 359 18.65 -19.18 31.09
N SER A 360 19.48 -19.46 32.07
CA SER A 360 19.25 -19.32 33.51
C SER A 360 19.17 -17.87 34.03
N HIS A 361 18.84 -16.90 33.17
CA HIS A 361 18.51 -15.53 33.54
C HIS A 361 17.15 -15.21 32.94
N GLY A 362 16.09 -15.35 33.75
CA GLY A 362 14.71 -15.22 33.29
C GLY A 362 14.43 -13.88 32.61
N ARG A 363 14.46 -13.88 31.28
CA ARG A 363 13.75 -13.02 30.32
C ARG A 363 13.67 -13.79 28.99
N GLU A 364 12.55 -13.64 28.31
CA GLU A 364 11.98 -14.55 27.32
C GLU A 364 12.85 -14.80 26.08
N ALA A 365 13.59 -15.92 26.06
CA ALA A 365 14.24 -16.43 24.87
C ALA A 365 13.29 -17.37 24.08
N GLY A 366 12.67 -16.82 23.03
CA GLY A 366 12.31 -17.53 21.80
C GLY A 366 11.21 -18.59 21.87
N ARG A 367 9.96 -18.18 21.63
CA ARG A 367 8.96 -19.08 21.05
C ARG A 367 9.39 -19.45 19.62
N ALA A 368 9.09 -20.68 19.19
CA ALA A 368 9.32 -21.13 17.83
C ALA A 368 8.60 -20.18 16.85
N GLY A 369 9.34 -19.33 16.13
CA GLY A 369 8.77 -18.36 15.19
C GLY A 369 9.41 -16.97 15.19
N THR A 370 9.98 -16.49 16.31
CA THR A 370 10.55 -15.12 16.40
C THR A 370 11.85 -15.01 15.59
N ARG A 371 11.82 -14.39 14.40
CA ARG A 371 12.99 -14.18 13.53
C ARG A 371 13.80 -12.93 13.92
N ARG A 372 14.07 -12.69 15.21
CA ARG A 372 14.82 -11.50 15.65
C ARG A 372 16.26 -11.52 15.12
N THR A 373 16.79 -10.36 14.72
CA THR A 373 18.16 -10.24 14.23
C THR A 373 19.14 -10.45 15.39
N PRO A 374 20.07 -11.43 15.30
CA PRO A 374 21.07 -11.60 16.34
C PRO A 374 22.07 -10.45 16.29
N VAL A 375 22.06 -9.61 17.31
CA VAL A 375 23.04 -8.52 17.47
C VAL A 375 23.98 -8.89 18.62
N PRO A 376 25.22 -9.34 18.32
CA PRO A 376 26.15 -9.71 19.38
C PRO A 376 26.57 -8.49 20.20
N LEU A 377 26.64 -8.69 21.51
CA LEU A 377 27.27 -7.76 22.45
C LEU A 377 28.79 -7.92 22.37
N ILE A 378 29.50 -6.81 22.53
CA ILE A 378 30.97 -6.79 22.54
C ILE A 378 31.40 -6.41 23.95
N ASP A 379 31.81 -7.41 24.73
CA ASP A 379 32.06 -7.23 26.17
C ASP A 379 33.53 -6.88 26.49
N SER A 380 34.41 -6.94 25.49
CA SER A 380 35.83 -6.58 25.64
C SER A 380 36.42 -6.07 24.33
N PHE A 381 37.43 -5.21 24.45
CA PHE A 381 38.16 -4.63 23.33
C PHE A 381 39.63 -5.01 23.41
N ALA A 382 40.24 -5.30 22.25
CA ALA A 382 41.68 -5.50 22.14
C ALA A 382 42.46 -4.19 22.34
N VAL A 383 41.83 -3.06 21.98
CA VAL A 383 42.35 -1.71 22.21
C VAL A 383 41.19 -0.80 22.60
N GLU A 384 41.38 -0.02 23.66
CA GLU A 384 40.45 1.01 24.13
C GLU A 384 41.06 2.40 23.94
N ILE A 385 40.29 3.30 23.35
CA ILE A 385 40.64 4.70 23.12
C ILE A 385 39.56 5.54 23.78
N HIS A 386 39.93 6.35 24.76
CA HIS A 386 39.00 7.16 25.55
C HIS A 386 38.88 8.58 25.01
N VAL A 387 37.66 9.10 25.00
CA VAL A 387 37.34 10.47 24.57
C VAL A 387 36.48 11.14 25.64
N ALA A 388 36.83 12.34 26.06
CA ALA A 388 36.10 13.10 27.08
C ALA A 388 35.98 14.59 26.68
N PRO A 389 34.90 15.29 27.08
CA PRO A 389 34.74 16.71 26.76
C PRO A 389 35.87 17.62 27.29
N ASP A 390 36.53 17.20 28.38
CA ASP A 390 37.67 17.85 29.03
C ASP A 390 39.02 17.22 28.66
N GLY A 391 39.06 16.35 27.65
CA GLY A 391 40.29 15.74 27.14
C GLY A 391 41.22 16.70 26.41
N ASP A 392 42.35 16.18 25.91
CA ASP A 392 43.37 16.96 25.20
C ASP A 392 43.83 16.23 23.92
N ASP A 393 43.59 16.82 22.76
CA ASP A 393 44.00 16.25 21.46
C ASP A 393 45.50 16.42 21.15
N GLU A 394 46.19 17.38 21.81
CA GLU A 394 47.60 17.67 21.61
C GLU A 394 48.49 16.82 22.51
N HIS A 395 48.12 16.66 23.78
CA HIS A 395 48.94 15.96 24.78
C HIS A 395 48.33 14.66 25.30
N GLY A 396 47.04 14.39 25.04
CA GLY A 396 46.40 13.14 25.42
C GLY A 396 46.99 11.94 24.68
N ASP A 397 47.00 10.77 25.33
CA ASP A 397 47.46 9.51 24.74
C ASP A 397 46.30 8.55 24.42
N GLY A 398 45.07 8.95 24.72
CA GLY A 398 43.86 8.16 24.48
C GLY A 398 43.58 7.12 25.57
N SER A 399 44.37 7.10 26.66
CA SER A 399 44.05 6.30 27.84
C SER A 399 42.90 6.92 28.65
N GLU A 400 42.28 6.14 29.55
CA GLU A 400 41.26 6.67 30.46
C GLU A 400 41.76 7.84 31.33
N ALA A 401 43.06 7.85 31.66
CA ALA A 401 43.67 8.91 32.47
C ALA A 401 43.99 10.18 31.66
N ASN A 402 44.30 10.05 30.36
CA ASN A 402 44.59 11.17 29.46
C ASN A 402 43.81 11.01 28.15
N PRO A 403 42.47 11.18 28.18
CA PRO A 403 41.61 10.96 27.03
C PRO A 403 41.82 12.03 25.95
N PHE A 404 41.48 11.70 24.71
CA PHE A 404 41.36 12.71 23.65
C PHE A 404 40.15 13.60 23.86
N ALA A 405 40.18 14.80 23.29
CA ALA A 405 39.06 15.74 23.32
C ALA A 405 38.04 15.43 22.21
N THR A 406 38.49 15.01 21.02
CA THR A 406 37.63 14.89 19.85
C THR A 406 37.54 13.47 19.28
N LEU A 407 36.38 13.15 18.70
CA LEU A 407 36.17 11.92 17.93
C LEU A 407 37.08 11.84 16.70
N ALA A 408 37.45 12.97 16.10
CA ALA A 408 38.34 13.01 14.94
C ALA A 408 39.75 12.51 15.32
N ARG A 409 40.29 12.96 16.45
CA ARG A 409 41.58 12.48 16.95
C ARG A 409 41.53 11.01 17.34
N ALA A 410 40.45 10.58 18.00
CA ALA A 410 40.25 9.18 18.39
C ALA A 410 40.11 8.25 17.17
N ARG A 411 39.39 8.66 16.13
CA ARG A 411 39.34 7.96 14.83
C ARG A 411 40.75 7.80 14.23
N ASP A 412 41.52 8.88 14.20
CA ASP A 412 42.87 8.83 13.63
C ASP A 412 43.82 7.94 14.43
N GLU A 413 43.61 7.85 15.76
CA GLU A 413 44.30 6.89 16.59
C GLU A 413 43.86 5.45 16.31
N ALA A 414 42.55 5.19 16.20
CA ALA A 414 42.01 3.87 15.86
C ALA A 414 42.58 3.33 14.53
N ARG A 415 42.73 4.21 13.53
CA ARG A 415 43.41 3.88 12.25
C ARG A 415 44.84 3.39 12.44
N ARG A 416 45.55 3.93 13.42
CA ARG A 416 46.96 3.61 13.71
C ARG A 416 47.12 2.31 14.50
N VAL A 417 46.22 2.05 15.45
CA VAL A 417 46.35 0.97 16.43
C VAL A 417 45.59 -0.30 16.08
N LYS A 418 44.66 -0.26 15.12
CA LYS A 418 43.93 -1.45 14.70
C LYS A 418 44.89 -2.51 14.13
N THR A 419 44.95 -3.68 14.77
CA THR A 419 45.80 -4.81 14.33
C THR A 419 45.01 -5.89 13.60
N GLY A 420 43.69 -5.98 13.86
CA GLY A 420 42.82 -7.05 13.37
C GLY A 420 42.69 -8.24 14.33
N ASP A 421 43.35 -8.22 15.49
CA ASP A 421 43.34 -9.32 16.47
C ASP A 421 42.11 -9.31 17.41
N GLY A 422 41.30 -8.25 17.37
CA GLY A 422 40.06 -8.13 18.13
C GLY A 422 39.41 -6.76 17.99
N PRO A 423 38.22 -6.56 18.59
CA PRO A 423 37.47 -5.30 18.50
C PRO A 423 38.27 -4.09 19.01
N VAL A 424 38.12 -2.93 18.37
CA VAL A 424 38.69 -1.65 18.83
C VAL A 424 37.57 -0.77 19.36
N GLY A 425 37.64 -0.38 20.63
CA GLY A 425 36.65 0.45 21.30
C GLY A 425 37.08 1.90 21.38
N ILE A 426 36.27 2.81 20.86
CA ILE A 426 36.38 4.26 21.08
C ILE A 426 35.28 4.60 22.10
N LEU A 427 35.70 4.82 23.35
CA LEU A 427 34.83 4.94 24.52
C LEU A 427 34.63 6.41 24.89
N LEU A 428 33.37 6.88 24.77
CA LEU A 428 33.00 8.26 25.03
C LEU A 428 32.48 8.40 26.47
N ALA A 429 33.11 9.28 27.25
CA ALA A 429 32.62 9.69 28.56
C ALA A 429 31.29 10.47 28.45
N PRO A 430 30.51 10.59 29.54
CA PRO A 430 29.36 11.48 29.59
C PRO A 430 29.71 12.93 29.21
N GLY A 431 28.90 13.54 28.35
CA GLY A 431 28.99 14.95 28.01
C GLY A 431 28.75 15.25 26.53
N GLU A 432 28.89 16.54 26.19
CA GLU A 432 28.64 17.06 24.85
C GLU A 432 29.94 17.17 24.06
N TYR A 433 29.88 16.77 22.80
CA TYR A 433 30.96 16.81 21.82
C TYR A 433 30.51 17.70 20.65
N PRO A 434 30.77 19.02 20.69
CA PRO A 434 30.35 19.95 19.67
C PRO A 434 31.03 19.66 18.33
N LEU A 435 30.25 19.67 17.24
CA LEU A 435 30.74 19.47 15.87
C LEU A 435 30.62 20.76 15.06
N SER A 436 31.76 21.29 14.62
CA SER A 436 31.83 22.39 13.65
C SER A 436 31.81 21.91 12.20
N THR A 437 32.11 20.63 11.96
CA THR A 437 32.14 19.93 10.66
C THR A 437 31.76 18.47 10.86
N SER A 438 31.36 17.76 9.80
CA SER A 438 31.05 16.31 9.87
C SER A 438 32.17 15.46 10.47
N LEU A 439 31.81 14.44 11.25
CA LEU A 439 32.69 13.30 11.50
C LEU A 439 32.69 12.40 10.26
N VAL A 440 33.79 12.45 9.48
CA VAL A 440 33.96 11.63 8.28
C VAL A 440 34.66 10.31 8.62
N LEU A 441 34.02 9.20 8.26
CA LEU A 441 34.52 7.83 8.35
C LEU A 441 34.56 7.22 6.95
N ASP A 442 35.68 6.62 6.56
CA ASP A 442 35.86 6.03 5.24
C ASP A 442 36.44 4.62 5.31
N ALA A 443 36.81 4.05 4.17
CA ALA A 443 37.38 2.71 4.08
C ALA A 443 38.55 2.46 5.06
N ARG A 444 39.31 3.50 5.45
CA ARG A 444 40.41 3.40 6.43
C ARG A 444 39.92 3.13 7.85
N ASP A 445 38.65 3.36 8.15
CA ASP A 445 38.02 3.13 9.45
C ASP A 445 37.40 1.74 9.56
N SER A 446 37.48 0.93 8.49
CA SER A 446 36.90 -0.41 8.49
C SER A 446 37.57 -1.34 9.50
N GLY A 447 36.76 -2.16 10.16
CA GLY A 447 37.16 -3.33 10.93
C GLY A 447 37.02 -4.64 10.12
N SER A 448 36.87 -5.75 10.83
CA SER A 448 36.52 -7.06 10.27
C SER A 448 35.41 -7.73 11.09
N GLU A 449 34.91 -8.88 10.65
CA GLU A 449 33.86 -9.63 11.37
C GLU A 449 34.23 -9.98 12.81
N GLY A 450 35.49 -10.35 13.06
CA GLY A 450 36.01 -10.65 14.41
C GLY A 450 36.69 -9.46 15.10
N ALA A 451 36.91 -8.36 14.40
CA ALA A 451 37.60 -7.17 14.90
C ALA A 451 36.91 -5.87 14.41
N PRO A 452 35.64 -5.63 14.80
CA PRO A 452 34.94 -4.40 14.43
C PRO A 452 35.53 -3.18 15.13
N VAL A 453 35.31 -2.00 14.56
CA VAL A 453 35.55 -0.72 15.24
C VAL A 453 34.25 -0.24 15.88
N VAL A 454 34.26 0.10 17.16
CA VAL A 454 33.06 0.41 17.93
C VAL A 454 33.21 1.77 18.61
N PHE A 455 32.37 2.73 18.22
CA PHE A 455 32.15 3.96 18.98
C PHE A 455 31.08 3.69 20.03
N ARG A 456 31.40 3.76 21.32
CA ARG A 456 30.49 3.41 22.41
C ARG A 456 30.44 4.50 23.46
N ALA A 457 29.24 4.88 23.87
CA ALA A 457 29.06 5.68 25.09
C ALA A 457 29.33 4.80 26.33
N LYS A 458 30.15 5.27 27.28
CA LYS A 458 30.37 4.55 28.56
C LYS A 458 29.09 4.42 29.36
N GLU A 459 28.22 5.41 29.25
CA GLU A 459 26.86 5.41 29.79
C GLU A 459 25.89 5.70 28.64
N GLN A 460 24.97 4.77 28.37
CA GLN A 460 24.01 4.88 27.26
C GLN A 460 23.22 6.19 27.37
N GLY A 461 23.14 6.93 26.26
CA GLY A 461 22.41 8.19 26.19
C GLY A 461 23.12 9.40 26.80
N LYS A 462 24.36 9.26 27.30
CA LYS A 462 25.10 10.36 27.95
C LYS A 462 26.18 11.02 27.10
N ALA A 463 26.64 10.38 26.03
CA ALA A 463 27.58 10.98 25.08
C ALA A 463 26.81 11.61 23.91
N VAL A 464 26.89 12.94 23.75
CA VAL A 464 26.08 13.71 22.80
C VAL A 464 26.94 14.36 21.73
N LEU A 465 26.82 13.92 20.49
CA LEU A 465 27.40 14.62 19.32
C LEU A 465 26.45 15.75 18.94
N TYR A 466 26.90 16.99 19.09
CA TYR A 466 26.03 18.17 19.10
C TYR A 466 26.36 19.14 17.97
N GLY A 467 25.41 19.37 17.05
CA GLY A 467 25.57 20.24 15.87
C GLY A 467 25.02 21.68 16.02
N GLY A 468 24.65 22.07 17.24
CA GLY A 468 23.94 23.32 17.52
C GLY A 468 24.75 24.38 18.26
N ARG A 469 24.05 25.43 18.70
CA ARG A 469 24.56 26.50 19.56
C ARG A 469 23.51 26.94 20.56
N ARG A 470 23.92 27.12 21.81
CA ARG A 470 23.16 27.83 22.84
C ARG A 470 23.21 29.33 22.58
N LEU A 471 22.07 29.98 22.72
CA LEU A 471 21.89 31.43 22.58
C LEU A 471 21.87 32.09 23.97
N SER A 472 22.34 33.34 24.02
CA SER A 472 22.30 34.19 25.21
C SER A 472 22.12 35.65 24.79
N GLY A 473 21.99 36.57 25.75
CA GLY A 473 21.84 38.00 25.45
C GLY A 473 20.45 38.39 24.94
N PHE A 474 19.41 37.67 25.34
CA PHE A 474 18.02 38.06 25.07
C PHE A 474 17.66 39.32 25.85
N ALA A 475 17.09 40.31 25.18
CA ALA A 475 16.59 41.54 25.78
C ALA A 475 15.15 41.80 25.34
N PRO A 476 14.29 42.40 26.19
CA PRO A 476 12.94 42.79 25.78
C PRO A 476 12.97 43.70 24.54
N VAL A 477 12.04 43.49 23.61
CA VAL A 477 11.87 44.38 22.46
C VAL A 477 11.38 45.75 22.93
N THR A 478 12.13 46.80 22.62
CA THR A 478 11.81 48.19 22.99
C THR A 478 11.77 49.14 21.79
N ASP A 479 12.23 48.70 20.61
CA ASP A 479 12.18 49.48 19.39
C ASP A 479 10.71 49.69 18.95
N GLN A 480 10.30 50.95 18.85
CA GLN A 480 8.92 51.32 18.53
C GLN A 480 8.47 50.82 17.15
N ALA A 481 9.36 50.80 16.15
CA ALA A 481 9.02 50.33 14.80
C ALA A 481 8.82 48.80 14.76
N VAL A 482 9.49 48.06 15.65
CA VAL A 482 9.28 46.63 15.83
C VAL A 482 7.98 46.38 16.62
N LEU A 483 7.76 47.12 17.71
CA LEU A 483 6.55 47.01 18.54
C LEU A 483 5.26 47.30 17.76
N GLU A 484 5.28 48.25 16.83
CA GLU A 484 4.15 48.57 15.96
C GLU A 484 3.76 47.43 15.02
N ARG A 485 4.71 46.56 14.65
CA ARG A 485 4.45 45.37 13.82
C ARG A 485 3.93 44.20 14.64
N LEU A 486 4.29 44.09 15.92
CA LEU A 486 3.82 43.03 16.79
C LEU A 486 2.31 43.16 17.10
N PRO A 487 1.60 42.02 17.23
CA PRO A 487 0.27 41.97 17.84
C PRO A 487 0.26 42.67 19.20
N GLU A 488 -0.83 43.37 19.51
CA GLU A 488 -0.92 44.18 20.73
C GLU A 488 -0.75 43.32 21.98
N GLU A 489 -1.30 42.11 21.96
CA GLU A 489 -1.24 41.09 23.01
C GLU A 489 0.16 40.56 23.31
N ALA A 490 1.10 40.69 22.36
CA ALA A 490 2.49 40.21 22.48
C ALA A 490 3.48 41.31 22.90
N ARG A 491 3.09 42.59 22.80
CA ARG A 491 3.96 43.72 23.17
C ARG A 491 4.39 43.62 24.64
N GLY A 492 5.69 43.81 24.88
CA GLY A 492 6.29 43.67 26.20
C GLY A 492 6.57 42.22 26.64
N LYS A 493 6.23 41.21 25.81
CA LYS A 493 6.49 39.78 26.08
C LYS A 493 7.48 39.15 25.09
N VAL A 494 7.77 39.83 23.99
CA VAL A 494 8.74 39.39 22.98
C VAL A 494 10.14 39.89 23.34
N TYR A 495 11.12 39.00 23.21
CA TYR A 495 12.54 39.25 23.40
C TYR A 495 13.26 39.21 22.05
N GLN A 496 14.38 39.91 21.96
CA GLN A 496 15.28 39.92 20.82
C GLN A 496 16.69 39.48 21.20
N CYS A 497 17.40 38.84 20.26
CA CYS A 497 18.80 38.44 20.39
C CYS A 497 19.53 38.76 19.07
N ASP A 498 20.69 39.43 19.15
CA ASP A 498 21.55 39.67 17.98
C ASP A 498 22.48 38.48 17.75
N LEU A 499 22.19 37.70 16.71
CA LEU A 499 22.98 36.52 16.39
C LEU A 499 24.41 36.86 15.92
N LYS A 500 24.64 38.07 15.39
CA LYS A 500 25.97 38.49 14.95
C LYS A 500 26.90 38.73 16.13
N GLU A 501 26.38 39.25 17.23
CA GLU A 501 27.14 39.41 18.48
C GLU A 501 27.60 38.05 19.05
N LEU A 502 26.84 36.98 18.76
CA LEU A 502 27.18 35.59 19.11
C LEU A 502 28.07 34.89 18.07
N GLY A 503 28.53 35.61 17.04
CA GLY A 503 29.37 35.07 15.97
C GLY A 503 28.64 34.18 14.96
N ILE A 504 27.31 34.27 14.88
CA ILE A 504 26.47 33.50 13.96
C ILE A 504 26.09 34.40 12.78
N TYR A 505 26.59 34.05 11.60
CA TYR A 505 26.42 34.83 10.36
C TYR A 505 25.67 34.09 9.26
N ASP A 506 25.49 32.77 9.42
CA ASP A 506 24.77 31.92 8.48
C ASP A 506 23.45 31.47 9.10
N TYR A 507 22.36 32.07 8.63
CA TYR A 507 20.99 31.83 9.10
C TYR A 507 20.22 30.81 8.25
N GLY A 508 20.87 30.24 7.24
CA GLY A 508 20.19 29.53 6.16
C GLY A 508 19.25 30.44 5.37
N GLN A 509 18.42 29.84 4.53
CA GLN A 509 17.44 30.55 3.70
C GLN A 509 16.12 29.79 3.68
N LEU A 510 15.00 30.53 3.73
CA LEU A 510 13.71 29.97 3.36
C LEU A 510 13.61 29.91 1.84
N GLN A 511 13.20 28.76 1.33
CA GLN A 511 12.94 28.53 -0.09
C GLN A 511 11.65 27.72 -0.26
N VAL A 512 11.24 27.52 -1.51
CA VAL A 512 10.15 26.62 -1.87
C VAL A 512 10.54 25.19 -1.50
N ARG A 513 9.65 24.50 -0.78
CA ARG A 513 9.81 23.15 -0.24
C ARG A 513 8.50 22.37 -0.45
N GLY A 514 8.50 21.07 -0.15
CA GLY A 514 7.34 20.18 -0.30
C GLY A 514 7.42 19.22 -1.48
N PHE A 515 6.29 18.60 -1.83
CA PHE A 515 6.22 17.55 -2.84
C PHE A 515 6.70 18.01 -4.23
N ASN A 516 7.51 17.17 -4.89
CA ASN A 516 8.11 17.43 -6.21
C ASN A 516 8.89 18.76 -6.33
N GLN A 517 9.31 19.35 -5.22
CA GLN A 517 10.16 20.54 -5.22
C GLN A 517 11.64 20.17 -5.26
N PRO A 518 12.53 21.11 -5.62
CA PRO A 518 13.97 20.92 -5.51
C PRO A 518 14.39 20.53 -4.07
N PRO A 519 15.56 19.87 -3.90
CA PRO A 519 16.06 19.52 -2.57
C PRO A 519 16.05 20.73 -1.63
N SER A 520 15.28 20.59 -0.56
CA SER A 520 15.07 21.64 0.43
C SER A 520 16.40 22.04 1.12
N PRO A 521 16.71 23.34 1.25
CA PRO A 521 17.97 23.81 1.86
C PRO A 521 18.04 23.53 3.37
N PRO A 522 19.23 23.64 3.99
CA PRO A 522 19.37 23.53 5.44
C PRO A 522 18.48 24.58 6.12
N THR A 523 17.62 24.14 7.03
CA THR A 523 16.60 25.00 7.66
C THR A 523 16.95 25.21 9.12
N LEU A 524 17.08 26.48 9.53
CA LEU A 524 17.30 26.85 10.92
C LEU A 524 16.02 26.66 11.72
N GLU A 525 16.13 25.99 12.85
CA GLU A 525 15.10 25.79 13.86
C GLU A 525 15.57 26.38 15.19
N LEU A 526 14.62 26.90 15.97
CA LEU A 526 14.82 27.36 17.34
C LEU A 526 14.26 26.31 18.30
N TYR A 527 14.98 26.03 19.38
CA TYR A 527 14.56 25.14 20.45
C TYR A 527 14.61 25.90 21.79
N CYS A 528 13.68 25.59 22.68
CA CYS A 528 13.65 26.09 24.05
C CYS A 528 13.41 24.91 25.00
N ASN A 529 14.35 24.65 25.91
CA ASN A 529 14.34 23.50 26.82
C ASN A 529 14.16 22.16 26.11
N GLY A 530 14.82 21.99 24.96
CA GLY A 530 14.73 20.76 24.15
C GLY A 530 13.53 20.70 23.21
N GLU A 531 12.51 21.54 23.41
CA GLU A 531 11.31 21.56 22.57
C GLU A 531 11.47 22.47 21.35
N PRO A 532 11.01 22.05 20.17
CA PRO A 532 11.07 22.87 18.96
C PRO A 532 10.05 24.01 19.00
N MET A 533 10.51 25.23 18.73
CA MET A 533 9.69 26.43 18.68
C MET A 533 9.11 26.64 17.28
N THR A 534 7.96 27.31 17.21
CA THR A 534 7.19 27.47 15.98
C THR A 534 7.57 28.78 15.29
N LEU A 535 7.91 28.73 13.99
CA LEU A 535 7.98 29.96 13.20
C LEU A 535 6.60 30.61 13.24
N ALA A 536 6.56 31.86 13.69
CA ALA A 536 5.34 32.63 13.89
C ALA A 536 4.39 32.49 12.68
N ARG A 537 3.15 32.06 12.95
CA ARG A 537 2.22 31.62 11.92
C ARG A 537 0.77 31.90 12.26
N TRP A 538 -0.03 32.09 11.22
CA TRP A 538 -1.48 32.17 11.33
C TRP A 538 -2.19 31.18 10.38
N PRO A 539 -3.20 30.43 10.87
CA PRO A 539 -3.58 30.32 12.28
C PRO A 539 -2.50 29.59 13.08
N ASN A 540 -2.50 29.79 14.40
CA ASN A 540 -1.51 29.21 15.31
C ASN A 540 -1.52 27.67 15.27
N ARG A 541 -2.65 27.06 14.88
CA ARG A 541 -2.82 25.61 14.65
C ARG A 541 -3.70 25.34 13.43
N GLY A 542 -3.48 24.19 12.78
CA GLY A 542 -4.30 23.73 11.65
C GLY A 542 -4.12 24.55 10.38
N PHE A 543 -5.17 24.63 9.57
CA PHE A 543 -5.17 25.34 8.29
C PHE A 543 -6.45 26.16 8.15
N VAL A 544 -6.40 27.18 7.29
CA VAL A 544 -7.57 27.90 6.81
C VAL A 544 -7.83 27.60 5.34
N ARG A 545 -9.05 27.87 4.89
CA ARG A 545 -9.43 27.85 3.48
C ARG A 545 -9.52 29.27 2.94
N PRO A 546 -9.13 29.52 1.68
CA PRO A 546 -9.47 30.78 1.02
C PRO A 546 -10.99 30.85 0.84
N LEU A 547 -11.54 32.08 0.81
CA LEU A 547 -12.93 32.29 0.40
C LEU A 547 -13.15 31.96 -1.08
N GLU A 548 -12.15 32.26 -1.91
CA GLU A 548 -12.21 32.11 -3.36
C GLU A 548 -10.79 32.00 -3.94
N LEU A 549 -10.61 31.09 -4.91
CA LEU A 549 -9.47 31.12 -5.82
C LEU A 549 -9.75 32.10 -6.97
N VAL A 550 -9.37 33.37 -6.79
CA VAL A 550 -9.66 34.45 -7.75
C VAL A 550 -8.89 34.28 -9.07
N ASP A 551 -7.62 33.88 -8.99
CA ASP A 551 -6.80 33.50 -10.16
C ASP A 551 -5.93 32.30 -9.77
N PRO A 552 -5.97 31.18 -10.50
CA PRO A 552 -5.16 30.00 -10.20
C PRO A 552 -3.65 30.23 -10.36
N GLY A 553 -3.25 31.30 -11.06
CA GLY A 553 -1.87 31.55 -11.46
C GLY A 553 -1.39 30.55 -12.51
N ALA A 554 -0.54 30.99 -13.44
CA ALA A 554 0.09 30.11 -14.44
C ALA A 554 1.19 30.84 -15.21
N LYS A 555 2.16 30.09 -15.74
CA LYS A 555 3.17 30.59 -16.69
C LYS A 555 3.90 31.85 -16.18
N GLY A 556 4.30 31.84 -14.92
CA GLY A 556 4.98 32.95 -14.25
C GLY A 556 4.05 34.01 -13.65
N ARG A 557 2.73 33.94 -13.90
CA ARG A 557 1.75 34.80 -13.21
C ARG A 557 1.44 34.27 -11.81
N PRO A 558 1.40 35.12 -10.78
CA PRO A 558 0.90 34.79 -9.44
C PRO A 558 -0.47 34.13 -9.41
N ALA A 559 -0.70 33.31 -8.39
CA ALA A 559 -2.04 32.94 -7.97
C ALA A 559 -2.60 34.02 -7.04
N VAL A 560 -3.92 34.19 -7.03
CA VAL A 560 -4.63 35.17 -6.20
C VAL A 560 -5.74 34.47 -5.43
N LEU A 561 -5.70 34.60 -4.10
CA LEU A 561 -6.68 34.06 -3.17
C LEU A 561 -7.45 35.21 -2.54
N ARG A 562 -8.77 35.07 -2.38
CA ARG A 562 -9.56 35.96 -1.53
C ARG A 562 -9.58 35.42 -0.11
N TYR A 563 -9.36 36.29 0.86
CA TYR A 563 -9.41 35.96 2.28
C TYR A 563 -10.56 36.69 2.99
N GLU A 564 -10.96 36.17 4.15
CA GLU A 564 -12.00 36.78 5.01
C GLU A 564 -11.40 37.59 6.16
N ASP A 565 -10.40 37.00 6.82
CA ASP A 565 -9.82 37.48 8.08
C ASP A 565 -8.91 38.71 7.87
N ASP A 566 -9.16 39.77 8.65
CA ASP A 566 -8.43 41.04 8.60
C ASP A 566 -6.96 40.91 9.06
N ARG A 567 -6.55 39.79 9.67
CA ARG A 567 -5.12 39.54 10.00
C ARG A 567 -4.21 39.62 8.78
N HIS A 568 -4.67 39.23 7.60
CA HIS A 568 -3.90 39.33 6.36
C HIS A 568 -3.42 40.76 6.09
N GLU A 569 -4.21 41.77 6.48
CA GLU A 569 -3.88 43.19 6.27
C GLU A 569 -2.63 43.63 7.02
N ARG A 570 -2.32 42.97 8.16
CA ARG A 570 -1.11 43.21 8.96
C ARG A 570 0.15 42.90 8.16
N TRP A 571 0.07 41.96 7.20
CA TRP A 571 1.23 41.48 6.45
C TRP A 571 1.53 42.30 5.19
N ALA A 572 0.76 43.36 4.91
CA ALA A 572 0.90 44.14 3.68
C ALA A 572 2.32 44.69 3.46
N ASN A 573 3.07 44.93 4.54
CA ASN A 573 4.45 45.40 4.51
C ASN A 573 5.47 44.35 5.01
N ALA A 574 5.04 43.10 5.24
CA ALA A 574 5.92 42.06 5.73
C ALA A 574 6.94 41.67 4.65
N PRO A 575 8.26 41.73 4.93
CA PRO A 575 9.29 41.57 3.89
C PRO A 575 9.52 40.11 3.46
N ASP A 576 9.11 39.14 4.28
CA ASP A 576 9.43 37.73 4.09
C ASP A 576 8.31 36.78 4.54
N GLY A 577 7.05 37.13 4.29
CA GLY A 577 5.91 36.24 4.56
C GLY A 577 5.82 35.06 3.58
N TRP A 578 5.47 33.88 4.08
CA TRP A 578 5.29 32.66 3.28
C TRP A 578 3.96 31.99 3.59
N LEU A 579 3.48 31.20 2.64
CA LEU A 579 2.40 30.24 2.82
C LEU A 579 2.96 28.84 2.87
N PHE A 580 2.40 27.97 3.70
CA PHE A 580 2.51 26.52 3.60
C PHE A 580 1.11 25.95 3.41
N GLY A 581 0.95 24.97 2.54
CA GLY A 581 -0.35 24.31 2.37
C GLY A 581 -0.44 23.38 1.17
N TYR A 582 -1.68 23.00 0.90
CA TYR A 582 -2.08 22.11 -0.19
C TYR A 582 -2.90 22.91 -1.19
N PHE A 583 -2.33 23.17 -2.36
CA PHE A 583 -2.84 24.18 -3.30
C PHE A 583 -3.48 23.62 -4.58
N HIS A 584 -3.43 22.30 -4.77
CA HIS A 584 -4.02 21.63 -5.93
C HIS A 584 -4.48 20.22 -5.56
N TYR A 585 -3.60 19.47 -4.91
CA TYR A 585 -3.88 18.13 -4.43
C TYR A 585 -3.58 18.03 -2.93
N LEU A 586 -4.44 17.35 -2.18
CA LEU A 586 -4.30 17.20 -0.72
C LEU A 586 -3.23 16.19 -0.28
N TRP A 587 -2.53 15.56 -1.23
CA TRP A 587 -1.31 14.75 -1.01
C TRP A 587 -0.02 15.48 -1.37
N ALA A 588 -0.08 16.76 -1.74
CA ALA A 588 1.05 17.50 -2.27
C ALA A 588 1.19 18.88 -1.63
N ASP A 589 1.87 18.92 -0.49
CA ASP A 589 2.21 20.16 0.21
C ASP A 589 3.25 20.99 -0.57
N SER A 590 3.23 22.30 -0.34
CA SER A 590 4.31 23.18 -0.76
C SER A 590 4.41 24.43 0.11
N THR A 591 5.56 25.10 0.06
CA THR A 591 5.69 26.50 0.51
C THR A 591 5.68 27.47 -0.68
N ILE A 592 5.01 28.61 -0.52
CA ILE A 592 4.95 29.67 -1.54
C ILE A 592 5.14 31.02 -0.89
N LYS A 593 6.07 31.84 -1.39
CA LYS A 593 6.28 33.19 -0.87
C LYS A 593 5.08 34.09 -1.15
N ILE A 594 4.68 34.91 -0.18
CA ILE A 594 3.64 35.93 -0.35
C ILE A 594 4.22 37.05 -1.23
N GLY A 595 3.47 37.44 -2.26
CA GLY A 595 3.87 38.48 -3.20
C GLY A 595 3.29 39.84 -2.86
N ALA A 596 1.99 39.90 -2.57
CA ALA A 596 1.29 41.12 -2.17
C ALA A 596 0.01 40.81 -1.40
N ILE A 597 -0.38 41.73 -0.52
CA ILE A 597 -1.70 41.79 0.11
C ILE A 597 -2.39 43.07 -0.39
N ASP A 598 -3.65 42.95 -0.80
CA ASP A 598 -4.52 44.08 -1.15
C ASP A 598 -5.67 44.12 -0.14
N PRO A 599 -5.58 44.98 0.91
CA PRO A 599 -6.61 45.11 1.93
C PRO A 599 -7.97 45.56 1.39
N GLU A 600 -7.99 46.44 0.38
CA GLU A 600 -9.24 46.95 -0.20
C GLU A 600 -10.03 45.84 -0.91
N LYS A 601 -9.32 44.95 -1.61
CA LYS A 601 -9.94 43.81 -2.31
C LYS A 601 -10.06 42.55 -1.45
N LYS A 602 -9.44 42.54 -0.27
CA LYS A 602 -9.21 41.36 0.57
C LYS A 602 -8.59 40.19 -0.19
N THR A 603 -7.50 40.46 -0.93
CA THR A 603 -6.81 39.44 -1.73
C THR A 603 -5.34 39.29 -1.37
N LEU A 604 -4.86 38.04 -1.34
CA LEU A 604 -3.46 37.67 -1.25
C LEU A 604 -3.00 37.17 -2.61
N ALA A 605 -1.95 37.79 -3.16
CA ALA A 605 -1.25 37.30 -4.35
C ALA A 605 0.05 36.61 -3.96
N THR A 606 0.34 35.45 -4.54
CA THR A 606 1.62 34.77 -4.36
C THR A 606 2.74 35.48 -5.13
N ALA A 607 4.00 35.29 -4.74
CA ALA A 607 5.13 35.87 -5.48
C ALA A 607 5.35 35.17 -6.84
N THR A 608 5.01 33.88 -6.91
CA THR A 608 5.11 33.01 -8.08
C THR A 608 3.91 32.08 -8.15
N PRO A 609 3.55 31.51 -9.33
CA PRO A 609 2.53 30.47 -9.38
C PRO A 609 2.92 29.27 -8.52
N TYR A 610 1.91 28.56 -8.00
CA TYR A 610 2.11 27.23 -7.45
C TYR A 610 2.63 26.27 -8.54
N ARG A 611 3.49 25.33 -8.15
CA ARG A 611 4.09 24.34 -9.04
C ARG A 611 3.94 22.95 -8.42
N TYR A 612 3.12 22.11 -9.03
CA TYR A 612 3.03 20.68 -8.69
C TYR A 612 4.06 19.84 -9.48
N SER A 613 4.21 20.14 -10.77
CA SER A 613 5.20 19.51 -11.65
C SER A 613 5.75 20.53 -12.66
N HIS A 614 6.68 20.10 -13.52
CA HIS A 614 7.15 20.97 -14.60
C HIS A 614 6.02 21.36 -15.57
N GLU A 615 5.06 20.46 -15.82
CA GLU A 615 3.91 20.69 -16.70
C GLU A 615 2.75 21.39 -15.99
N LEU A 616 2.50 21.06 -14.71
CA LEU A 616 1.37 21.58 -13.93
C LEU A 616 1.82 22.70 -12.97
N GLN A 617 1.57 23.94 -13.38
CA GLN A 617 2.00 25.16 -12.67
C GLN A 617 0.81 26.09 -12.38
N SER A 618 -0.20 25.60 -11.66
CA SER A 618 -1.39 26.37 -11.27
C SER A 618 -2.07 25.75 -10.05
N MET A 619 -2.69 26.59 -9.21
CA MET A 619 -3.58 26.13 -8.13
C MET A 619 -4.89 25.56 -8.69
N ASN A 620 -5.56 24.74 -7.88
CA ASN A 620 -6.90 24.21 -8.17
C ASN A 620 -7.63 23.97 -6.83
N ASP A 621 -8.92 24.33 -6.78
CA ASP A 621 -9.75 24.29 -5.58
C ASP A 621 -10.77 23.13 -5.56
N GLU A 622 -10.74 22.21 -6.51
CA GLU A 622 -11.64 21.04 -6.58
C GLU A 622 -11.52 20.14 -5.35
N GLN A 623 -10.31 20.02 -4.77
CA GLN A 623 -10.06 19.27 -3.54
C GLN A 623 -10.07 20.13 -2.27
N GLY A 624 -10.35 21.44 -2.41
CA GLY A 624 -10.37 22.38 -1.30
C GLY A 624 -8.96 22.81 -0.85
N ILE A 625 -8.50 23.95 -1.34
CA ILE A 625 -7.21 24.55 -0.93
C ILE A 625 -7.21 24.82 0.58
N ILE A 626 -6.14 24.41 1.25
CA ILE A 626 -5.90 24.72 2.67
C ILE A 626 -4.48 25.27 2.85
N TYR A 627 -4.32 26.29 3.69
CA TYR A 627 -3.00 26.89 3.96
C TYR A 627 -2.90 27.52 5.35
N TYR A 628 -1.68 27.81 5.78
CA TYR A 628 -1.37 28.78 6.82
C TYR A 628 -0.27 29.73 6.35
N ALA A 629 -0.26 30.96 6.86
CA ALA A 629 0.82 31.93 6.62
C ALA A 629 1.86 31.80 7.74
N PHE A 630 3.15 31.96 7.43
CA PHE A 630 4.24 31.82 8.41
C PHE A 630 5.45 32.70 8.09
N ASN A 631 6.39 32.75 9.06
CA ASN A 631 7.59 33.59 9.04
C ASN A 631 7.24 35.09 9.03
N LEU A 632 6.30 35.46 9.90
CA LEU A 632 5.76 36.81 10.05
C LEU A 632 6.03 37.31 11.46
N LEU A 633 6.73 38.44 11.60
CA LEU A 633 6.88 39.11 12.91
C LEU A 633 5.50 39.54 13.44
N GLU A 634 4.63 39.91 12.51
CA GLU A 634 3.26 40.34 12.70
C GLU A 634 2.35 39.26 13.30
N GLU A 635 2.81 38.01 13.38
CA GLU A 635 2.07 36.88 13.92
C GLU A 635 2.82 36.20 15.08
N ILE A 636 3.74 36.89 15.77
CA ILE A 636 4.18 36.43 17.10
C ILE A 636 3.10 36.84 18.09
N ASP A 637 2.16 35.94 18.40
CA ASP A 637 1.03 36.25 19.29
C ASP A 637 0.89 35.31 20.50
N ILE A 638 1.54 34.14 20.47
CA ILE A 638 1.54 33.19 21.59
C ILE A 638 2.96 32.76 22.01
N PRO A 639 3.14 32.31 23.27
CA PRO A 639 4.42 31.74 23.71
C PRO A 639 4.84 30.55 22.84
N GLY A 640 6.14 30.51 22.51
CA GLY A 640 6.74 29.50 21.64
C GLY A 640 6.91 29.93 20.19
N GLU A 641 6.44 31.11 19.80
CA GLU A 641 6.61 31.65 18.44
C GLU A 641 7.84 32.52 18.28
N TRP A 642 8.48 32.42 17.12
CA TRP A 642 9.68 33.18 16.78
C TRP A 642 9.73 33.64 15.32
N TYR A 643 10.52 34.69 15.08
CA TYR A 643 10.83 35.24 13.77
C TYR A 643 12.30 35.65 13.70
N LEU A 644 12.97 35.40 12.57
CA LEU A 644 14.35 35.84 12.34
C LEU A 644 14.39 36.85 11.19
N ASP A 645 14.75 38.09 11.49
CA ASP A 645 15.13 39.06 10.46
C ASP A 645 16.53 38.70 9.94
N ARG A 646 16.57 37.89 8.89
CA ARG A 646 17.82 37.41 8.28
C ARG A 646 18.69 38.53 7.69
N LYS A 647 18.14 39.74 7.45
CA LYS A 647 18.91 40.89 6.95
C LYS A 647 19.70 41.54 8.08
N SER A 648 19.04 41.80 9.21
CA SER A 648 19.68 42.41 10.38
C SER A 648 20.44 41.39 11.23
N GLY A 649 20.03 40.12 11.24
CA GLY A 649 20.56 39.07 12.11
C GLY A 649 19.88 39.01 13.48
N ILE A 650 18.75 39.70 13.66
CA ILE A 650 18.02 39.76 14.93
C ILE A 650 16.94 38.66 14.98
N LEU A 651 17.06 37.78 15.97
CA LEU A 651 16.05 36.79 16.34
C LEU A 651 15.05 37.43 17.31
N TYR A 652 13.76 37.37 17.00
CA TYR A 652 12.66 37.76 17.87
C TYR A 652 11.92 36.51 18.35
N PHE A 653 11.64 36.42 19.65
CA PHE A 653 11.08 35.22 20.28
C PHE A 653 10.12 35.61 21.39
N TYR A 654 8.94 35.00 21.42
CA TYR A 654 8.04 35.02 22.58
C TYR A 654 8.31 33.74 23.39
N PRO A 655 9.15 33.79 24.43
CA PRO A 655 9.60 32.58 25.10
C PRO A 655 8.48 31.96 25.98
N PRO A 656 8.33 30.63 26.00
CA PRO A 656 7.38 29.94 26.87
C PRO A 656 7.86 29.81 28.33
N ALA A 657 9.13 30.14 28.58
CA ALA A 657 9.77 30.14 29.89
C ALA A 657 10.65 31.39 30.02
N ASP A 658 11.15 31.69 31.22
CA ASP A 658 12.04 32.82 31.44
C ASP A 658 13.35 32.66 30.63
N PRO A 659 13.66 33.56 29.67
CA PRO A 659 14.83 33.44 28.81
C PRO A 659 16.17 33.58 29.57
N GLU A 660 16.18 34.06 30.82
CA GLU A 660 17.40 34.06 31.64
C GLU A 660 17.77 32.68 32.19
N THR A 661 16.79 31.78 32.32
CA THR A 661 16.98 30.44 32.91
C THR A 661 16.75 29.31 31.90
N ALA A 662 16.00 29.58 30.84
CA ALA A 662 15.73 28.61 29.78
C ALA A 662 16.98 28.32 28.92
N VAL A 663 17.09 27.08 28.46
CA VAL A 663 18.10 26.68 27.48
C VAL A 663 17.53 26.94 26.08
N ILE A 664 17.97 28.03 25.46
CA ILE A 664 17.54 28.41 24.11
C ILE A 664 18.64 28.06 23.11
N GLU A 665 18.31 27.32 22.06
CA GLU A 665 19.28 26.73 21.15
C GLU A 665 18.86 26.84 19.68
N ILE A 666 19.83 26.91 18.78
CA ILE A 666 19.61 26.80 17.34
C ILE A 666 20.53 25.72 16.75
N ASN A 667 20.07 25.09 15.68
CA ASN A 667 20.89 24.20 14.86
C ASN A 667 21.76 25.01 13.87
N ILE A 668 23.04 24.69 13.75
CA ILE A 668 23.96 25.43 12.87
C ILE A 668 24.67 24.55 11.84
N LEU A 669 24.96 23.28 12.13
CA LEU A 669 25.71 22.42 11.23
C LEU A 669 24.90 22.09 9.96
N SER A 670 25.34 22.59 8.80
CA SER A 670 24.74 22.36 7.47
C SER A 670 25.32 21.17 6.70
N GLU A 671 26.01 20.29 7.39
CA GLU A 671 26.56 19.04 6.88
C GLU A 671 26.03 17.90 7.76
N PRO A 672 26.05 16.62 7.32
CA PRO A 672 25.66 15.53 8.21
C PRO A 672 26.50 15.51 9.49
N LEU A 673 25.94 15.16 10.65
CA LEU A 673 26.75 14.96 11.87
C LEU A 673 27.82 13.88 11.64
N VAL A 674 27.43 12.78 10.99
CA VAL A 674 28.33 11.69 10.61
C VAL A 674 28.15 11.31 9.15
N LEU A 675 29.28 11.22 8.42
CA LEU A 675 29.33 10.73 7.05
C LEU A 675 30.21 9.48 6.99
N MET A 676 29.64 8.35 6.59
CA MET A 676 30.33 7.07 6.41
C MET A 676 30.35 6.69 4.93
N GLU A 677 31.53 6.42 4.38
CA GLU A 677 31.71 6.09 2.95
C GLU A 677 32.58 4.86 2.72
N ASN A 678 32.03 3.87 2.01
CA ASN A 678 32.76 2.69 1.53
C ASN A 678 33.53 1.92 2.63
N LEU A 679 32.98 1.85 3.85
CA LEU A 679 33.62 1.17 4.99
C LEU A 679 32.89 -0.11 5.39
N SER A 680 33.53 -0.94 6.22
CA SER A 680 32.91 -2.14 6.75
C SER A 680 33.18 -2.43 8.23
N HIS A 681 32.25 -3.13 8.87
CA HIS A 681 32.37 -3.64 10.25
C HIS A 681 32.63 -2.52 11.28
N LEU A 682 31.70 -1.58 11.35
CA LEU A 682 31.74 -0.44 12.28
C LEU A 682 30.42 -0.34 13.06
N ARG A 683 30.49 0.03 14.33
CA ARG A 683 29.32 0.15 15.21
C ARG A 683 29.31 1.48 15.95
N PHE A 684 28.14 2.09 16.07
CA PHE A 684 27.85 3.13 17.06
C PHE A 684 26.90 2.54 18.10
N GLU A 685 27.23 2.69 19.39
CA GLU A 685 26.49 2.09 20.49
C GLU A 685 26.19 3.11 21.58
N GLY A 686 24.90 3.32 21.86
CA GLY A 686 24.45 4.14 22.99
C GLY A 686 24.70 5.64 22.89
N ILE A 687 25.05 6.14 21.71
CA ILE A 687 25.41 7.55 21.47
C ILE A 687 24.17 8.37 21.06
N VAL A 688 24.12 9.63 21.50
CA VAL A 688 23.11 10.61 21.08
C VAL A 688 23.67 11.48 19.95
N PHE A 689 22.93 11.61 18.86
CA PHE A 689 23.20 12.51 17.74
C PHE A 689 22.15 13.62 17.75
N ASP A 690 22.58 14.86 17.96
CA ASP A 690 21.68 15.93 18.38
C ASP A 690 21.89 17.25 17.65
N LEU A 691 20.77 17.93 17.38
CA LEU A 691 20.64 19.32 16.96
C LEU A 691 21.43 19.69 15.69
N ALA A 692 21.02 19.18 14.52
CA ALA A 692 21.64 19.47 13.22
C ALA A 692 20.73 20.25 12.26
N ARG A 693 21.32 21.11 11.43
CA ARG A 693 20.62 21.93 10.41
C ARG A 693 20.42 21.16 9.10
N TRP A 694 21.10 20.02 8.96
CA TRP A 694 21.04 19.12 7.82
C TRP A 694 20.65 17.70 8.26
N ASP A 695 21.09 16.66 7.54
CA ASP A 695 20.87 15.27 7.91
C ASP A 695 21.66 14.89 9.19
N GLY A 696 21.23 13.84 9.90
CA GLY A 696 21.94 13.30 11.04
C GLY A 696 23.12 12.44 10.61
N ILE A 697 22.83 11.25 10.08
CA ILE A 697 23.83 10.24 9.74
C ILE A 697 23.65 9.79 8.29
N GLN A 698 24.74 9.73 7.52
CA GLN A 698 24.75 9.15 6.17
C GLN A 698 25.71 7.96 6.09
N ILE A 699 25.22 6.84 5.55
CA ILE A 699 25.93 5.56 5.39
C ILE A 699 25.88 5.18 3.90
N ASN A 700 26.96 5.47 3.17
CA ASN A 700 27.02 5.31 1.73
C ASN A 700 27.94 4.15 1.34
N ASN A 701 27.40 3.16 0.63
CA ASN A 701 28.11 1.99 0.11
C ASN A 701 28.91 1.21 1.18
N CYS A 702 28.41 1.19 2.42
CA CYS A 702 29.06 0.51 3.53
C CYS A 702 28.53 -0.92 3.73
N ARG A 703 29.27 -1.74 4.48
CA ARG A 703 28.86 -3.12 4.79
C ARG A 703 28.98 -3.45 6.27
N ASN A 704 27.97 -4.09 6.85
CA ASN A 704 28.00 -4.48 8.28
C ASN A 704 28.25 -3.27 9.20
N VAL A 705 27.63 -2.13 8.89
CA VAL A 705 27.55 -0.98 9.80
C VAL A 705 26.32 -1.14 10.68
N LEU A 706 26.45 -0.88 11.98
CA LEU A 706 25.33 -0.94 12.92
C LEU A 706 25.22 0.35 13.75
N LEU A 707 24.02 0.92 13.80
CA LEU A 707 23.62 1.84 14.86
C LEU A 707 22.82 1.03 15.88
N ALA A 708 23.25 1.01 17.15
CA ALA A 708 22.64 0.21 18.19
C ALA A 708 22.38 1.03 19.46
N GLY A 709 21.13 1.07 19.92
CA GLY A 709 20.76 1.77 21.16
C GLY A 709 21.04 3.27 21.14
N CYS A 710 21.15 3.85 19.95
CA CYS A 710 21.44 5.27 19.73
C CYS A 710 20.15 6.10 19.80
N VAL A 711 20.31 7.39 20.11
CA VAL A 711 19.24 8.39 19.99
C VAL A 711 19.61 9.36 18.87
N VAL A 712 18.73 9.56 17.89
CA VAL A 712 18.90 10.55 16.82
C VAL A 712 17.76 11.55 16.92
N ARG A 713 18.08 12.81 17.27
CA ARG A 713 17.04 13.81 17.54
C ARG A 713 17.38 15.23 17.13
N ARG A 714 16.33 16.05 16.98
CA ARG A 714 16.41 17.49 16.64
C ARG A 714 17.18 17.74 15.34
N ILE A 715 16.83 16.98 14.31
CA ILE A 715 17.51 17.01 13.00
C ILE A 715 16.58 17.69 11.99
N ALA A 716 16.95 18.84 11.44
CA ALA A 716 16.10 19.54 10.46
C ALA A 716 16.02 18.84 9.09
N GLY A 717 17.02 18.03 8.75
CA GLY A 717 17.04 17.17 7.57
C GLY A 717 16.44 15.78 7.82
N ARG A 718 17.07 14.76 7.23
CA ARG A 718 16.73 13.33 7.45
C ARG A 718 17.52 12.78 8.63
N GLY A 719 16.94 11.86 9.40
CA GLY A 719 17.60 11.26 10.57
C GLY A 719 18.78 10.38 10.17
N VAL A 720 18.51 9.20 9.60
CA VAL A 720 19.52 8.23 9.16
C VAL A 720 19.32 7.83 7.70
N VAL A 721 20.36 7.93 6.90
CA VAL A 721 20.34 7.61 5.46
C VAL A 721 21.31 6.46 5.20
N ILE A 722 20.84 5.38 4.58
CA ILE A 722 21.62 4.23 4.11
C ILE A 722 21.44 4.10 2.61
N HIS A 723 22.49 4.35 1.83
CA HIS A 723 22.45 4.22 0.37
C HIS A 723 23.49 3.23 -0.14
N GLY A 724 23.02 2.17 -0.81
CA GLY A 724 23.86 1.10 -1.33
C GLY A 724 24.49 0.26 -0.22
N GLY A 725 25.51 -0.51 -0.58
CA GLY A 725 26.18 -1.39 0.37
C GLY A 725 25.37 -2.66 0.68
N ARG A 726 25.65 -3.29 1.83
CA ARG A 726 25.01 -4.56 2.23
C ARG A 726 25.00 -4.77 3.73
N ALA A 727 23.92 -5.32 4.28
CA ALA A 727 23.84 -5.79 5.67
C ALA A 727 24.16 -4.70 6.71
N ASN A 728 23.75 -3.46 6.45
CA ASN A 728 23.77 -2.37 7.45
C ASN A 728 22.48 -2.39 8.26
N GLY A 729 22.57 -2.08 9.56
CA GLY A 729 21.47 -2.19 10.51
C GLY A 729 21.24 -0.93 11.35
N ILE A 730 19.99 -0.70 11.71
CA ILE A 730 19.56 0.21 12.77
C ILE A 730 18.80 -0.64 13.78
N PHE A 731 19.27 -0.68 15.03
CA PHE A 731 18.77 -1.61 16.02
C PHE A 731 18.54 -0.92 17.36
N GLY A 732 17.38 -1.11 17.99
CA GLY A 732 17.17 -0.62 19.35
C GLY A 732 17.21 0.91 19.47
N CYS A 733 17.09 1.68 18.38
CA CYS A 733 17.32 3.13 18.39
C CYS A 733 16.03 3.91 18.65
N GLU A 734 16.18 5.10 19.24
CA GLU A 734 15.12 6.11 19.33
C GLU A 734 15.40 7.22 18.29
N ILE A 735 14.47 7.46 17.37
CA ILE A 735 14.64 8.45 16.30
C ILE A 735 13.44 9.40 16.32
N HIS A 736 13.67 10.65 16.71
CA HIS A 736 12.55 11.57 16.91
C HIS A 736 12.86 13.05 16.66
N THR A 737 11.83 13.86 16.53
CA THR A 737 11.97 15.31 16.27
C THR A 737 12.79 15.54 15.00
N ILE A 738 12.33 14.95 13.90
CA ILE A 738 12.99 14.99 12.59
C ILE A 738 12.20 15.88 11.63
N GLY A 739 12.90 16.77 10.93
CA GLY A 739 12.29 17.73 10.01
C GLY A 739 11.78 17.10 8.71
N ARG A 740 12.34 15.95 8.30
CA ARG A 740 11.97 15.16 7.11
C ARG A 740 11.78 13.68 7.47
N SER A 741 12.08 12.77 6.55
CA SER A 741 12.06 11.32 6.77
C SER A 741 12.98 10.95 7.94
N ALA A 742 12.50 10.10 8.85
CA ALA A 742 13.33 9.62 9.95
C ALA A 742 14.45 8.72 9.42
N THR A 743 14.13 7.81 8.48
CA THR A 743 15.11 6.97 7.80
C THR A 743 14.86 6.82 6.30
N GLU A 744 15.95 6.74 5.53
CA GLU A 744 15.94 6.35 4.11
C GLU A 744 16.91 5.18 3.91
N ILE A 745 16.43 4.05 3.42
CA ILE A 745 17.18 2.79 3.31
C ILE A 745 17.07 2.25 1.89
N TYR A 746 18.11 2.47 1.09
CA TYR A 746 18.23 1.97 -0.27
C TYR A 746 19.33 0.91 -0.34
N GLY A 747 18.99 -0.31 -0.72
CA GLY A 747 20.00 -1.33 -0.94
C GLY A 747 19.50 -2.58 -1.64
N GLY A 748 20.44 -3.31 -2.23
CA GLY A 748 20.14 -4.35 -3.21
C GLY A 748 20.05 -3.80 -4.63
N ASP A 749 20.02 -4.70 -5.60
CA ASP A 749 19.97 -4.37 -7.02
C ASP A 749 18.80 -5.09 -7.69
N ARG A 750 17.82 -4.30 -8.13
CA ARG A 750 16.62 -4.80 -8.80
C ARG A 750 16.94 -5.49 -10.12
N LYS A 751 17.95 -5.05 -10.88
CA LYS A 751 18.26 -5.69 -12.18
C LYS A 751 18.71 -7.13 -12.02
N THR A 752 19.39 -7.43 -10.91
CA THR A 752 19.96 -8.74 -10.61
C THR A 752 19.23 -9.48 -9.49
N LEU A 753 18.19 -8.86 -8.91
CA LEU A 753 17.50 -9.31 -7.69
C LEU A 753 18.46 -9.65 -6.54
N THR A 754 19.63 -8.98 -6.49
CA THR A 754 20.60 -9.18 -5.41
C THR A 754 20.12 -8.46 -4.15
N PRO A 755 19.95 -9.15 -3.01
CA PRO A 755 19.45 -8.51 -1.80
C PRO A 755 20.49 -7.58 -1.14
N GLY A 756 20.01 -6.45 -0.60
CA GLY A 756 20.79 -5.54 0.24
C GLY A 756 20.95 -6.07 1.66
N GLY A 757 19.94 -6.74 2.21
CA GLY A 757 19.98 -7.29 3.57
C GLY A 757 20.07 -6.22 4.65
N HIS A 758 19.69 -4.97 4.37
CA HIS A 758 19.59 -3.94 5.41
C HIS A 758 18.41 -4.23 6.31
N PHE A 759 18.51 -3.83 7.58
CA PHE A 759 17.42 -3.98 8.53
C PHE A 759 17.25 -2.77 9.43
N ILE A 760 16.00 -2.50 9.80
CA ILE A 760 15.64 -1.64 10.92
C ILE A 760 14.77 -2.45 11.87
N GLU A 761 15.25 -2.62 13.11
CA GLU A 761 14.64 -3.53 14.05
C GLU A 761 14.62 -2.97 15.48
N ASN A 762 13.51 -3.21 16.19
CA ASN A 762 13.35 -2.83 17.59
C ASN A 762 13.55 -1.32 17.86
N CYS A 763 13.16 -0.46 16.90
CA CYS A 763 13.33 0.99 17.01
C CYS A 763 12.01 1.70 17.32
N HIS A 764 12.09 2.76 18.13
CA HIS A 764 10.99 3.69 18.38
C HIS A 764 11.21 4.96 17.56
N ILE A 765 10.28 5.25 16.64
CA ILE A 765 10.41 6.33 15.66
C ILE A 765 9.17 7.22 15.70
N HIS A 766 9.31 8.48 16.06
CA HIS A 766 8.16 9.37 16.21
C HIS A 766 8.46 10.83 15.91
N HIS A 767 7.43 11.65 15.70
CA HIS A 767 7.57 13.09 15.48
C HIS A 767 8.53 13.44 14.33
N PHE A 768 8.29 12.85 13.15
CA PHE A 768 9.04 13.09 11.93
C PHE A 768 8.17 13.80 10.88
N GLY A 769 8.78 14.23 9.77
CA GLY A 769 8.07 15.03 8.77
C GLY A 769 7.59 16.39 9.29
N ARG A 770 8.28 16.97 10.28
CA ARG A 770 7.84 18.21 10.94
C ARG A 770 7.88 19.45 10.03
N ILE A 771 8.87 19.51 9.13
CA ILE A 771 9.13 20.67 8.26
C ILE A 771 8.70 20.38 6.81
N ASP A 772 9.16 19.27 6.23
CA ASP A 772 8.58 18.70 5.01
C ASP A 772 7.53 17.67 5.45
N ARG A 773 6.27 17.82 5.04
CA ARG A 773 5.15 17.05 5.62
C ARG A 773 4.86 15.76 4.87
N THR A 774 4.80 15.82 3.55
CA THR A 774 4.24 14.72 2.74
C THR A 774 5.32 13.82 2.16
N TYR A 775 5.12 12.50 2.23
CA TYR A 775 6.08 11.48 1.78
C TYR A 775 7.45 11.56 2.47
N THR A 776 7.46 11.96 3.74
CA THR A 776 8.63 11.96 4.62
C THR A 776 8.44 10.94 5.74
N PRO A 777 8.52 9.63 5.46
CA PRO A 777 8.11 8.58 6.38
C PRO A 777 9.10 8.31 7.51
N ALA A 778 8.70 7.45 8.46
CA ALA A 778 9.62 6.82 9.40
C ALA A 778 10.66 5.98 8.64
N VAL A 779 10.20 5.21 7.65
CA VAL A 779 11.05 4.40 6.79
C VAL A 779 10.67 4.55 5.32
N LEU A 780 11.57 5.15 4.53
CA LEU A 780 11.55 5.05 3.08
C LEU A 780 12.48 3.92 2.66
N LEU A 781 11.91 2.80 2.21
CA LEU A 781 12.65 1.58 1.87
C LEU A 781 12.67 1.38 0.36
N ALA A 782 13.85 1.18 -0.23
CA ALA A 782 13.96 0.78 -1.63
C ALA A 782 15.03 -0.28 -1.92
N GLY A 783 14.84 -0.96 -3.05
CA GLY A 783 15.80 -1.93 -3.60
C GLY A 783 15.30 -3.37 -3.53
N VAL A 784 16.08 -4.27 -2.93
CA VAL A 784 15.76 -5.71 -2.86
C VAL A 784 16.14 -6.31 -1.51
N GLY A 785 15.26 -7.10 -0.88
CA GLY A 785 15.65 -7.99 0.22
C GLY A 785 16.10 -7.28 1.49
N ASN A 786 15.44 -6.17 1.85
CA ASN A 786 15.64 -5.44 3.11
C ASN A 786 14.46 -5.66 4.07
N ARG A 787 14.65 -5.38 5.37
CA ARG A 787 13.70 -5.75 6.43
C ARG A 787 13.35 -4.60 7.38
N ILE A 788 12.06 -4.49 7.73
CA ILE A 788 11.53 -3.60 8.77
C ILE A 788 10.80 -4.49 9.79
N ALA A 789 11.31 -4.61 11.02
CA ALA A 789 10.72 -5.53 11.99
C ALA A 789 10.66 -5.01 13.43
N TYR A 790 9.59 -5.35 14.18
CA TYR A 790 9.50 -5.05 15.63
C TYR A 790 9.65 -3.56 15.97
N ASN A 791 9.23 -2.64 15.09
CA ASN A 791 9.35 -1.20 15.34
C ASN A 791 8.04 -0.60 15.84
N LEU A 792 8.14 0.49 16.60
CA LEU A 792 7.03 1.35 17.00
C LEU A 792 7.13 2.69 16.26
N MET A 793 6.16 3.00 15.40
CA MET A 793 6.20 4.18 14.52
C MET A 793 4.94 5.03 14.61
N HIS A 794 5.04 6.29 15.01
CA HIS A 794 3.85 7.13 15.20
C HIS A 794 4.12 8.64 15.09
N ASP A 795 3.05 9.43 15.23
CA ASP A 795 3.05 10.90 15.11
C ASP A 795 3.54 11.38 13.74
N ALA A 796 2.84 10.93 12.69
CA ALA A 796 3.16 11.23 11.31
C ALA A 796 2.07 12.10 10.64
N PRO A 797 2.42 13.25 10.04
CA PRO A 797 1.46 14.02 9.24
C PRO A 797 1.03 13.28 7.96
N SER A 798 1.89 12.37 7.47
CA SER A 798 1.74 11.59 6.23
C SER A 798 2.01 10.10 6.52
N SER A 799 2.43 9.32 5.52
CA SER A 799 2.71 7.89 5.61
C SER A 799 3.85 7.61 6.61
N VAL A 800 3.76 6.51 7.39
CA VAL A 800 4.85 6.02 8.24
C VAL A 800 5.87 5.22 7.45
N MET A 801 5.47 4.58 6.35
CA MET A 801 6.35 3.80 5.49
C MET A 801 6.07 4.08 4.02
N ARG A 802 7.14 4.10 3.22
CA ARG A 802 7.06 4.06 1.77
C ARG A 802 7.95 2.94 1.25
N ILE A 803 7.37 1.99 0.52
CA ILE A 803 8.04 0.75 0.11
C ILE A 803 8.19 0.68 -1.41
N GLU A 804 9.43 0.59 -1.89
CA GLU A 804 9.77 0.60 -3.31
C GLU A 804 10.77 -0.49 -3.69
N GLY A 805 10.30 -1.67 -4.07
CA GLY A 805 11.24 -2.72 -4.44
C GLY A 805 10.67 -4.12 -4.41
N ASN A 806 11.57 -5.07 -4.23
CA ASN A 806 11.33 -6.49 -4.38
C ASN A 806 11.78 -7.25 -3.12
N ASP A 807 11.06 -8.32 -2.79
CA ASP A 807 11.45 -9.27 -1.74
C ASP A 807 11.72 -8.62 -0.35
N HIS A 808 11.11 -7.47 -0.04
CA HIS A 808 11.18 -6.87 1.28
C HIS A 808 10.33 -7.62 2.31
N ILE A 809 10.74 -7.61 3.57
CA ILE A 809 9.96 -8.17 4.68
C ILE A 809 9.61 -7.06 5.67
N ILE A 810 8.32 -6.87 5.91
CA ILE A 810 7.76 -5.91 6.85
C ILE A 810 6.94 -6.71 7.87
N GLU A 811 7.44 -6.85 9.10
CA GLU A 811 6.82 -7.75 10.07
C GLU A 811 6.83 -7.28 11.53
N PHE A 812 5.81 -7.64 12.30
CA PHE A 812 5.75 -7.36 13.74
C PHE A 812 5.87 -5.87 14.11
N ASN A 813 5.58 -4.95 13.20
CA ASN A 813 5.62 -3.51 13.48
C ASN A 813 4.28 -3.02 14.02
N GLU A 814 4.31 -2.04 14.91
CA GLU A 814 3.15 -1.25 15.32
C GLU A 814 3.27 0.15 14.71
N ALA A 815 2.20 0.62 14.06
CA ALA A 815 2.13 1.97 13.57
C ALA A 815 0.76 2.62 13.75
N TYR A 816 0.77 3.86 14.26
CA TYR A 816 -0.45 4.60 14.57
C TYR A 816 -0.27 6.11 14.56
N ASN A 817 -1.39 6.84 14.68
CA ASN A 817 -1.42 8.31 14.64
C ASN A 817 -0.66 8.84 13.41
N ALA A 818 -1.04 8.32 12.24
CA ALA A 818 -0.39 8.59 10.98
C ALA A 818 -1.40 9.05 9.93
N VAL A 819 -0.90 9.72 8.88
CA VAL A 819 -1.74 10.34 7.84
C VAL A 819 -2.73 11.34 8.47
N THR A 820 -2.26 12.08 9.48
CA THR A 820 -3.08 13.02 10.25
C THR A 820 -3.33 14.34 9.51
N GLU A 821 -2.60 14.60 8.43
CA GLU A 821 -2.65 15.87 7.67
C GLU A 821 -2.96 15.65 6.19
N SER A 822 -2.21 14.76 5.52
CA SER A 822 -2.37 14.49 4.09
C SER A 822 -3.62 13.66 3.77
N ASP A 823 -4.10 13.74 2.54
CA ASP A 823 -5.14 12.86 2.00
C ASP A 823 -4.57 12.01 0.85
N ASP A 824 -5.34 11.02 0.35
CA ASP A 824 -4.94 10.12 -0.75
C ASP A 824 -3.64 9.35 -0.44
N GLN A 825 -3.56 8.76 0.75
CA GLN A 825 -2.36 8.10 1.30
C GLN A 825 -2.70 6.94 2.24
N GLY A 826 -1.70 6.15 2.63
CA GLY A 826 -1.84 5.17 3.69
C GLY A 826 -0.71 5.22 4.71
N ALA A 827 -0.86 4.50 5.83
CA ALA A 827 0.24 4.34 6.78
C ALA A 827 1.46 3.75 6.05
N VAL A 828 1.21 2.75 5.20
CA VAL A 828 2.16 2.25 4.20
C VAL A 828 1.70 2.66 2.80
N ASP A 829 2.57 3.34 2.06
CA ASP A 829 2.34 3.69 0.65
C ASP A 829 3.32 2.96 -0.29
N MET A 830 2.77 2.51 -1.42
CA MET A 830 3.50 1.98 -2.58
C MET A 830 2.90 2.59 -3.85
N TRP A 831 3.71 2.84 -4.89
CA TRP A 831 3.23 3.51 -6.10
C TRP A 831 3.80 2.95 -7.41
N GLY A 832 2.92 2.70 -8.39
CA GLY A 832 3.18 2.85 -9.82
C GLY A 832 4.01 1.76 -10.52
N ASN A 833 4.55 0.78 -9.78
CA ASN A 833 5.45 -0.23 -10.37
C ASN A 833 4.93 -1.67 -10.16
N PRO A 834 4.29 -2.29 -11.17
CA PRO A 834 3.76 -3.65 -11.06
C PRO A 834 4.83 -4.74 -10.93
N ALA A 835 6.12 -4.38 -11.09
CA ALA A 835 7.26 -5.28 -10.87
C ALA A 835 7.84 -5.18 -9.44
N TYR A 836 7.26 -4.40 -8.54
CA TYR A 836 7.53 -4.50 -7.09
C TYR A 836 6.84 -5.75 -6.55
N ARG A 837 7.51 -6.91 -6.63
CA ARG A 837 6.92 -8.23 -6.37
C ARG A 837 7.64 -8.92 -5.21
N GLY A 838 6.93 -9.81 -4.52
CA GLY A 838 7.50 -10.66 -3.48
C GLY A 838 7.70 -9.98 -2.13
N ASN A 839 7.21 -8.75 -1.95
CA ASN A 839 7.25 -8.13 -0.62
C ASN A 839 6.19 -8.77 0.28
N ILE A 840 6.57 -8.97 1.54
CA ILE A 840 5.76 -9.62 2.56
C ILE A 840 5.43 -8.62 3.66
N PHE A 841 4.14 -8.42 3.93
CA PHE A 841 3.62 -7.71 5.09
C PHE A 841 2.97 -8.73 6.01
N ARG A 842 3.55 -8.97 7.19
CA ARG A 842 2.98 -9.96 8.13
C ARG A 842 3.00 -9.56 9.59
N TYR A 843 1.96 -9.91 10.32
CA TYR A 843 1.92 -9.70 11.77
C TYR A 843 2.15 -8.23 12.18
N ASN A 844 1.81 -7.27 11.32
CA ASN A 844 1.88 -5.85 11.68
C ASN A 844 0.55 -5.40 12.27
N TYR A 845 0.61 -4.38 13.13
CA TYR A 845 -0.56 -3.72 13.71
C TYR A 845 -0.60 -2.26 13.27
N PHE A 846 -1.51 -1.97 12.34
CA PHE A 846 -1.81 -0.61 11.90
C PHE A 846 -3.09 -0.16 12.58
N HIS A 847 -3.06 0.97 13.29
CA HIS A 847 -4.26 1.50 13.92
C HIS A 847 -4.37 3.01 13.98
N HIS A 848 -5.60 3.53 14.00
CA HIS A 848 -5.87 4.98 14.08
C HIS A 848 -5.12 5.75 12.97
N ILE A 849 -5.41 5.34 11.73
CA ILE A 849 -4.80 5.92 10.54
C ILE A 849 -5.81 6.85 9.88
N GLY A 850 -5.36 8.06 9.59
CA GLY A 850 -6.17 9.11 9.00
C GLY A 850 -6.64 10.18 9.99
N LYS A 851 -7.24 11.24 9.44
CA LYS A 851 -7.78 12.38 10.20
C LYS A 851 -8.93 11.92 11.07
N THR A 852 -9.03 12.43 12.30
CA THR A 852 -10.00 11.94 13.29
C THR A 852 -11.25 12.81 13.47
N GLY A 853 -11.26 14.05 12.97
CA GLY A 853 -12.39 14.98 13.08
C GLY A 853 -13.22 15.10 11.79
N ASP A 854 -13.91 16.23 11.67
CA ASP A 854 -14.78 16.59 10.52
C ASP A 854 -13.98 17.22 9.35
N GLU A 855 -12.68 16.94 9.25
CA GLU A 855 -11.85 17.47 8.17
C GLU A 855 -12.33 16.99 6.79
N HIS A 856 -12.00 17.75 5.75
CA HIS A 856 -12.39 17.39 4.38
C HIS A 856 -11.46 16.31 3.80
N PHE A 857 -12.06 15.38 3.07
CA PHE A 857 -11.41 14.34 2.27
C PHE A 857 -11.81 14.52 0.80
N ALA A 858 -10.82 14.62 -0.08
CA ALA A 858 -11.00 14.51 -1.52
C ALA A 858 -11.08 13.04 -1.94
N TRP A 859 -10.26 12.19 -1.31
CA TRP A 859 -10.24 10.75 -1.56
C TRP A 859 -10.38 9.95 -0.26
N GLY A 860 -9.29 9.57 0.39
CA GLY A 860 -9.34 8.74 1.59
C GLY A 860 -7.96 8.37 2.12
N GLN A 861 -7.96 7.64 3.23
CA GLN A 861 -6.76 7.23 3.94
C GLN A 861 -6.87 5.76 4.36
N ALA A 862 -5.79 5.00 4.19
CA ALA A 862 -5.78 3.55 4.41
C ALA A 862 -4.67 3.13 5.40
N GLY A 863 -4.78 1.93 5.99
CA GLY A 863 -3.64 1.31 6.67
C GLY A 863 -2.52 0.94 5.69
N LEU A 864 -2.88 0.29 4.58
CA LEU A 864 -1.96 -0.06 3.50
C LEU A 864 -2.56 0.37 2.15
N ARG A 865 -1.80 1.17 1.39
CA ARG A 865 -2.20 1.68 0.08
C ARG A 865 -1.27 1.14 -1.02
N LEU A 866 -1.85 0.30 -1.87
CA LEU A 866 -1.23 -0.23 -3.08
C LEU A 866 -1.65 0.65 -4.27
N ASP A 867 -0.99 1.79 -4.42
CA ASP A 867 -1.38 2.81 -5.39
C ASP A 867 -0.86 2.49 -6.80
N ASP A 868 -1.69 2.73 -7.81
CA ASP A 868 -1.46 2.51 -9.24
C ASP A 868 -0.66 1.24 -9.59
N THR A 869 -1.36 0.16 -9.93
CA THR A 869 -0.81 -1.06 -10.55
C THR A 869 0.14 -1.88 -9.67
N ILE A 870 0.36 -1.52 -8.39
CA ILE A 870 1.13 -2.33 -7.44
C ILE A 870 0.52 -3.73 -7.32
N SER A 871 1.36 -4.74 -7.56
CA SER A 871 0.91 -6.10 -7.84
C SER A 871 1.81 -7.14 -7.17
N GLY A 872 1.28 -8.31 -6.82
CA GLY A 872 2.04 -9.42 -6.23
C GLY A 872 2.63 -9.14 -4.84
N GLN A 873 1.93 -8.38 -4.00
CA GLN A 873 2.22 -8.29 -2.57
C GLN A 873 1.63 -9.50 -1.82
N ILE A 874 2.30 -9.92 -0.75
CA ILE A 874 1.81 -10.98 0.16
C ILE A 874 1.52 -10.33 1.51
N ILE A 875 0.25 -10.29 1.92
CA ILE A 875 -0.24 -9.52 3.07
C ILE A 875 -1.01 -10.48 3.97
N TYR A 876 -0.43 -10.89 5.09
CA TYR A 876 -1.07 -11.90 5.93
C TYR A 876 -0.87 -11.74 7.42
N GLY A 877 -1.87 -12.14 8.20
CA GLY A 877 -1.77 -12.06 9.66
C GLY A 877 -1.61 -10.64 10.21
N ASN A 878 -1.94 -9.59 9.45
CA ASN A 878 -1.89 -8.22 9.92
C ASN A 878 -3.20 -7.83 10.59
N ILE A 879 -3.15 -6.81 11.44
CA ILE A 879 -4.30 -6.21 12.10
C ILE A 879 -4.43 -4.77 11.58
N PHE A 880 -5.57 -4.45 10.97
CA PHE A 880 -5.95 -3.11 10.52
C PHE A 880 -7.12 -2.62 11.37
N ALA A 881 -6.87 -1.74 12.34
CA ALA A 881 -7.87 -1.27 13.30
C ALA A 881 -8.12 0.24 13.19
N HIS A 882 -9.32 0.69 12.83
CA HIS A 882 -9.58 2.12 12.58
C HIS A 882 -8.65 2.72 11.50
N CYS A 883 -8.53 2.02 10.36
CA CYS A 883 -7.60 2.34 9.28
C CYS A 883 -8.30 2.67 7.96
N SER A 884 -9.48 3.28 8.02
CA SER A 884 -10.32 3.57 6.86
C SER A 884 -10.96 4.93 7.05
N ARG A 885 -10.66 5.87 6.14
CA ARG A 885 -11.28 7.20 6.06
C ARG A 885 -11.56 7.55 4.61
N GLY A 886 -12.59 8.39 4.39
CA GLY A 886 -13.00 8.78 3.05
C GLY A 886 -13.48 7.57 2.23
N VAL A 887 -12.99 7.42 1.00
CA VAL A 887 -13.37 6.31 0.10
C VAL A 887 -12.44 5.10 0.18
N PHE A 888 -11.45 5.10 1.08
CA PHE A 888 -10.48 4.02 1.23
C PHE A 888 -10.85 3.09 2.38
N GLY A 889 -10.68 1.78 2.16
CA GLY A 889 -10.76 0.77 3.21
C GLY A 889 -9.47 0.68 4.04
N GLY A 890 -9.47 -0.24 5.02
CA GLY A 890 -8.28 -0.68 5.75
C GLY A 890 -7.09 -0.95 4.84
N VAL A 891 -7.36 -1.52 3.66
CA VAL A 891 -6.42 -1.60 2.54
C VAL A 891 -7.07 -1.00 1.29
N GLN A 892 -6.33 -0.14 0.57
CA GLN A 892 -6.71 0.38 -0.75
C GLN A 892 -5.86 -0.27 -1.86
N ILE A 893 -6.52 -0.78 -2.91
CA ILE A 893 -5.87 -1.33 -4.11
C ILE A 893 -6.27 -0.48 -5.32
N HIS A 894 -5.34 0.28 -5.88
CA HIS A 894 -5.62 1.11 -7.06
C HIS A 894 -5.09 0.42 -8.33
N ALA A 895 -5.96 -0.31 -9.02
CA ALA A 895 -5.71 -0.99 -10.29
C ALA A 895 -4.66 -2.14 -10.28
N GLY A 896 -4.11 -2.50 -9.13
CA GLY A 896 -3.18 -3.61 -8.94
C GLY A 896 -3.79 -5.02 -9.09
N ARG A 897 -2.96 -6.04 -9.31
CA ARG A 897 -3.36 -7.46 -9.44
C ARG A 897 -2.40 -8.42 -8.73
N ASP A 898 -2.79 -9.68 -8.62
CA ASP A 898 -2.05 -10.80 -8.06
C ASP A 898 -1.62 -10.60 -6.60
N ASN A 899 -2.21 -9.63 -5.88
CA ASN A 899 -1.95 -9.42 -4.46
C ASN A 899 -2.72 -10.46 -3.63
N ILE A 900 -2.09 -11.00 -2.58
CA ILE A 900 -2.66 -12.01 -1.70
C ILE A 900 -2.87 -11.43 -0.31
N PHE A 901 -4.10 -11.52 0.19
CA PHE A 901 -4.54 -11.09 1.51
C PHE A 901 -5.07 -12.31 2.25
N ASP A 902 -4.31 -12.82 3.20
CA ASP A 902 -4.65 -14.06 3.87
C ASP A 902 -4.62 -13.95 5.39
N ASN A 903 -5.65 -14.43 6.08
CA ASN A 903 -5.64 -14.53 7.55
C ASN A 903 -5.41 -13.19 8.29
N ASN A 904 -5.88 -12.06 7.75
CA ASN A 904 -5.78 -10.74 8.39
C ASN A 904 -7.02 -10.44 9.26
N ILE A 905 -6.88 -9.52 10.21
CA ILE A 905 -7.98 -8.96 11.00
C ILE A 905 -8.20 -7.50 10.57
N PHE A 906 -9.43 -7.18 10.16
CA PHE A 906 -9.92 -5.82 9.99
C PHE A 906 -10.88 -5.53 11.13
N TYR A 907 -10.65 -4.44 11.85
CA TYR A 907 -11.44 -4.06 13.01
C TYR A 907 -11.88 -2.61 12.93
N ALA A 908 -13.19 -2.38 13.05
CA ALA A 908 -13.76 -1.03 13.14
C ALA A 908 -13.30 -0.08 12.01
N CYS A 909 -13.23 -0.61 10.80
CA CYS A 909 -12.98 0.15 9.58
C CYS A 909 -14.30 0.45 8.87
N ASP A 910 -14.47 1.67 8.35
CA ASP A 910 -15.64 2.04 7.53
C ASP A 910 -15.78 1.10 6.32
N THR A 911 -14.66 0.66 5.76
CA THR A 911 -14.60 -0.44 4.79
C THR A 911 -13.36 -1.30 5.04
N GLY A 912 -13.48 -2.61 4.85
CA GLY A 912 -12.35 -3.55 4.93
C GLY A 912 -11.30 -3.30 3.85
N VAL A 913 -11.66 -3.56 2.58
CA VAL A 913 -10.79 -3.40 1.42
C VAL A 913 -11.51 -2.62 0.31
N SER A 914 -10.80 -1.71 -0.36
CA SER A 914 -11.36 -0.88 -1.44
C SER A 914 -10.57 -1.01 -2.74
N GLY A 915 -11.23 -0.74 -3.87
CA GLY A 915 -10.64 -0.72 -5.20
C GLY A 915 -10.62 -2.10 -5.88
N GLY A 916 -9.49 -2.50 -6.47
CA GLY A 916 -9.36 -3.74 -7.24
C GLY A 916 -8.53 -3.56 -8.51
N TRP A 917 -8.48 -4.60 -9.35
CA TRP A 917 -7.75 -4.52 -10.62
C TRP A 917 -8.55 -3.71 -11.65
N SER A 918 -7.86 -2.97 -12.50
CA SER A 918 -8.49 -2.26 -13.62
C SER A 918 -7.52 -2.16 -14.79
N PRO A 919 -7.80 -2.76 -15.96
CA PRO A 919 -6.91 -2.68 -17.12
C PRO A 919 -6.86 -1.29 -17.76
N TYR A 920 -7.74 -0.37 -17.34
CA TYR A 920 -7.88 0.97 -17.91
C TYR A 920 -7.00 2.02 -17.23
N ASN A 921 -6.29 1.65 -16.16
CA ASN A 921 -5.31 2.53 -15.54
C ASN A 921 -4.23 2.94 -16.56
N HIS A 922 -3.81 4.20 -16.48
CA HIS A 922 -2.90 4.81 -17.44
C HIS A 922 -1.52 4.12 -17.51
N ILE A 923 -1.05 3.53 -16.41
CA ILE A 923 0.20 2.75 -16.40
C ILE A 923 0.03 1.44 -17.16
N TRP A 924 -1.07 0.72 -16.97
CA TRP A 924 -1.35 -0.51 -17.75
C TRP A 924 -1.49 -0.22 -19.24
N GLN A 925 -2.19 0.86 -19.60
CA GLN A 925 -2.30 1.28 -21.00
C GLN A 925 -0.93 1.65 -21.57
N GLY A 926 -0.15 2.42 -20.81
CA GLY A 926 1.19 2.83 -21.19
C GLY A 926 2.19 1.67 -21.31
N LEU A 927 2.01 0.61 -20.53
CA LEU A 927 2.80 -0.62 -20.66
C LEU A 927 2.43 -1.39 -21.93
N LYS A 928 1.14 -1.48 -22.27
CA LYS A 928 0.63 -2.18 -23.46
C LYS A 928 1.01 -1.49 -24.76
N ASP A 929 1.01 -0.16 -24.79
CA ASP A 929 1.34 0.62 -25.99
C ASP A 929 2.83 1.04 -26.07
N GLY A 930 3.62 0.74 -25.02
CA GLY A 930 5.06 1.02 -24.95
C GLY A 930 5.40 2.48 -24.62
N THR A 931 4.43 3.32 -24.24
CA THR A 931 4.66 4.72 -23.88
C THR A 931 5.22 4.89 -22.47
N HIS A 932 4.89 3.97 -21.55
CA HIS A 932 5.35 4.01 -20.16
C HIS A 932 6.85 3.71 -20.04
N HIS A 933 7.53 4.36 -19.12
CA HIS A 933 8.98 4.22 -18.95
C HIS A 933 9.41 2.80 -18.58
N LEU A 934 8.57 2.05 -17.84
CA LEU A 934 8.85 0.65 -17.50
C LEU A 934 8.84 -0.27 -18.72
N ALA A 935 8.03 0.02 -19.75
CA ALA A 935 8.04 -0.75 -21.00
C ALA A 935 9.36 -0.61 -21.79
N LYS A 936 10.12 0.47 -21.53
CA LYS A 936 11.44 0.73 -22.14
C LYS A 936 12.57 0.04 -21.39
N ASN A 937 12.33 -0.37 -20.14
CA ASN A 937 13.29 -1.01 -19.24
C ASN A 937 12.89 -2.47 -19.01
N ASP A 938 13.20 -3.34 -19.97
CA ASP A 938 12.73 -4.75 -20.04
C ASP A 938 13.40 -5.71 -19.02
N TYR A 939 14.10 -5.20 -18.00
CA TYR A 939 14.80 -6.08 -17.04
C TYR A 939 13.81 -6.96 -16.23
N HIS A 940 12.57 -6.49 -16.08
CA HIS A 940 11.50 -7.20 -15.38
C HIS A 940 10.92 -8.38 -16.18
N ASN A 941 11.25 -8.52 -17.47
CA ASN A 941 10.84 -9.65 -18.32
C ASN A 941 12.00 -10.63 -18.60
N THR A 942 13.10 -10.50 -17.87
CA THR A 942 14.25 -11.41 -17.99
C THR A 942 13.91 -12.80 -17.45
N GLY A 943 14.64 -13.83 -17.90
CA GLY A 943 14.48 -15.19 -17.37
C GLY A 943 14.65 -15.28 -15.85
N LEU A 944 15.47 -14.39 -15.26
CA LEU A 944 15.60 -14.26 -13.81
C LEU A 944 14.28 -13.82 -13.15
N TYR A 945 13.68 -12.73 -13.63
CA TYR A 945 12.41 -12.23 -13.11
C TYR A 945 11.27 -13.19 -13.33
N LEU A 946 11.15 -13.81 -14.51
CA LEU A 946 10.09 -14.77 -14.81
C LEU A 946 10.23 -16.08 -14.01
N SER A 947 11.46 -16.42 -13.59
CA SER A 947 11.70 -17.54 -12.67
C SER A 947 11.30 -17.19 -11.23
N ARG A 948 11.60 -15.95 -10.78
CA ARG A 948 11.28 -15.48 -9.42
C ARG A 948 9.80 -15.11 -9.25
N TYR A 949 9.20 -14.52 -10.28
CA TYR A 949 7.83 -14.00 -10.31
C TYR A 949 7.12 -14.44 -11.61
N PRO A 950 6.68 -15.71 -11.70
CA PRO A 950 6.07 -16.26 -12.91
C PRO A 950 4.85 -15.49 -13.42
N GLU A 951 4.12 -14.83 -12.52
CA GLU A 951 2.90 -14.06 -12.80
C GLU A 951 3.17 -12.86 -13.73
N ILE A 952 4.39 -12.34 -13.75
CA ILE A 952 4.80 -11.25 -14.66
C ILE A 952 4.56 -11.63 -16.12
N LYS A 953 4.71 -12.91 -16.48
CA LYS A 953 4.45 -13.40 -17.84
C LYS A 953 3.04 -13.07 -18.35
N HIS A 954 2.09 -13.00 -17.42
CA HIS A 954 0.66 -12.82 -17.68
C HIS A 954 0.12 -11.47 -17.17
N MET A 955 0.98 -10.58 -16.69
CA MET A 955 0.53 -9.35 -16.00
C MET A 955 -0.30 -8.42 -16.89
N LEU A 956 -0.08 -8.44 -18.22
CA LEU A 956 -0.80 -7.63 -19.19
C LEU A 956 -2.10 -8.27 -19.70
N ASP A 957 -2.36 -9.54 -19.34
CA ASP A 957 -3.58 -10.25 -19.69
C ASP A 957 -4.79 -9.56 -19.04
N ASN A 958 -5.94 -9.58 -19.72
CA ASN A 958 -7.15 -8.90 -19.24
C ASN A 958 -7.96 -9.74 -18.24
N ASN A 959 -7.29 -10.41 -17.31
CA ASN A 959 -7.87 -11.33 -16.32
C ASN A 959 -7.29 -11.14 -14.90
N GLY A 960 -6.78 -9.94 -14.58
CA GLY A 960 -6.15 -9.68 -13.29
C GLY A 960 -7.10 -9.89 -12.12
N ARG A 961 -6.62 -10.61 -11.09
CA ARG A 961 -7.36 -10.86 -9.85
C ARG A 961 -6.50 -10.54 -8.62
N ASN A 962 -7.12 -10.11 -7.55
CA ASN A 962 -6.54 -10.06 -6.21
C ASN A 962 -7.21 -11.13 -5.33
N HIS A 963 -6.48 -11.69 -4.38
CA HIS A 963 -6.91 -12.84 -3.62
C HIS A 963 -7.16 -12.45 -2.17
N LEU A 964 -8.40 -12.51 -1.71
CA LEU A 964 -8.79 -12.26 -0.32
C LEU A 964 -9.26 -13.58 0.29
N TRP A 965 -8.43 -14.16 1.14
CA TRP A 965 -8.62 -15.48 1.71
C TRP A 965 -8.63 -15.43 3.25
N ARG A 966 -9.55 -16.13 3.90
CA ARG A 966 -9.52 -16.37 5.36
C ARG A 966 -9.45 -15.12 6.25
N ASN A 967 -9.89 -13.95 5.81
CA ASN A 967 -9.79 -12.73 6.61
C ASN A 967 -11.00 -12.57 7.55
N LEU A 968 -10.78 -11.98 8.71
CA LEU A 968 -11.81 -11.58 9.66
C LEU A 968 -12.10 -10.08 9.51
N PHE A 969 -13.37 -9.73 9.29
CA PHE A 969 -13.87 -8.36 9.35
C PHE A 969 -14.80 -8.24 10.57
N TYR A 970 -14.34 -7.55 11.62
CA TYR A 970 -15.08 -7.38 12.86
C TYR A 970 -15.47 -5.92 13.06
N ALA A 971 -16.76 -5.65 13.28
CA ALA A 971 -17.29 -4.30 13.48
C ALA A 971 -16.95 -3.33 12.33
N CYS A 972 -16.73 -3.84 11.12
CA CYS A 972 -16.52 -3.03 9.93
C CYS A 972 -17.85 -2.66 9.27
N GLY A 973 -17.82 -1.66 8.39
CA GLY A 973 -18.87 -1.48 7.38
C GLY A 973 -18.82 -2.61 6.35
N GLU A 974 -18.64 -2.29 5.07
CA GLU A 974 -18.56 -3.32 4.03
C GLU A 974 -17.18 -4.01 4.01
N MET A 975 -17.13 -5.32 3.75
CA MET A 975 -15.88 -6.03 3.46
C MET A 975 -15.17 -5.44 2.24
N LEU A 976 -15.93 -5.21 1.16
CA LEU A 976 -15.48 -4.57 -0.07
C LEU A 976 -16.34 -3.35 -0.35
N SER A 977 -15.74 -2.17 -0.59
CA SER A 977 -16.52 -0.96 -0.92
C SER A 977 -17.42 -1.17 -2.14
N GLU A 978 -18.56 -0.48 -2.20
CA GLU A 978 -19.42 -0.41 -3.40
C GLU A 978 -18.67 0.01 -4.68
N ARG A 979 -17.59 0.78 -4.56
CA ARG A 979 -16.76 1.23 -5.69
C ARG A 979 -15.71 0.21 -6.12
N SER A 980 -15.59 -0.90 -5.41
CA SER A 980 -14.64 -1.95 -5.72
C SER A 980 -15.06 -2.72 -6.97
N ASN A 981 -14.08 -3.09 -7.80
CA ASN A 981 -14.29 -3.99 -8.94
C ASN A 981 -14.38 -5.42 -8.42
N ARG A 982 -15.51 -5.78 -7.81
CA ARG A 982 -15.70 -7.04 -7.05
C ARG A 982 -15.35 -8.29 -7.86
N GLU A 983 -15.61 -8.30 -9.16
CA GLU A 983 -15.29 -9.37 -10.11
C GLU A 983 -13.78 -9.63 -10.25
N THR A 984 -12.96 -8.67 -9.83
CA THR A 984 -11.49 -8.78 -9.82
C THR A 984 -10.94 -9.34 -8.53
N PHE A 985 -11.80 -9.84 -7.64
CA PHE A 985 -11.41 -10.52 -6.43
C PHE A 985 -11.72 -12.01 -6.49
N ASP A 986 -10.77 -12.81 -6.01
CA ASP A 986 -10.99 -14.18 -5.62
C ASP A 986 -11.23 -14.20 -4.11
N LEU A 987 -12.43 -14.59 -3.71
CA LEU A 987 -12.91 -14.53 -2.33
C LEU A 987 -13.08 -15.96 -1.80
N MET A 988 -12.30 -16.33 -0.79
CA MET A 988 -12.38 -17.67 -0.18
C MET A 988 -12.42 -17.56 1.34
N ALA A 989 -13.48 -18.07 1.95
CA ALA A 989 -13.59 -18.24 3.40
C ALA A 989 -13.31 -16.98 4.25
N ASN A 990 -13.62 -15.78 3.75
CA ASN A 990 -13.65 -14.57 4.58
C ASN A 990 -14.88 -14.58 5.47
N THR A 991 -14.78 -13.97 6.65
CA THR A 991 -15.88 -13.96 7.63
C THR A 991 -16.09 -12.58 8.23
N GLU A 992 -17.35 -12.25 8.48
CA GLU A 992 -17.79 -10.97 9.02
C GLU A 992 -18.47 -11.22 10.37
N PHE A 993 -18.17 -10.37 11.35
CA PHE A 993 -18.83 -10.31 12.65
C PHE A 993 -19.28 -8.88 12.91
N ALA A 994 -20.56 -8.70 13.19
CA ALA A 994 -21.08 -7.39 13.60
C ALA A 994 -20.50 -6.98 14.96
N ALA A 995 -20.51 -5.68 15.27
CA ALA A 995 -20.03 -5.18 16.57
C ALA A 995 -20.73 -5.83 17.78
N SER A 996 -21.96 -6.32 17.61
CA SER A 996 -22.74 -7.02 18.63
C SER A 996 -22.43 -8.51 18.79
N GLU A 997 -21.64 -9.11 17.89
CA GLU A 997 -21.26 -10.53 17.97
C GLU A 997 -19.90 -10.71 18.64
N ASP A 998 -19.68 -11.85 19.31
CA ASP A 998 -18.38 -12.22 19.87
C ASP A 998 -17.62 -13.12 18.87
N PRO A 999 -16.54 -12.64 18.22
CA PRO A 999 -15.68 -13.49 17.39
C PRO A 999 -14.81 -14.43 18.23
N GLY A 1000 -14.72 -14.23 19.55
CA GLY A 1000 -13.99 -15.07 20.50
C GLY A 1000 -12.68 -14.48 21.00
N PHE A 1001 -12.58 -13.15 21.09
CA PHE A 1001 -11.39 -12.50 21.66
C PHE A 1001 -11.38 -12.63 23.19
N ALA A 1002 -10.21 -12.93 23.77
CA ALA A 1002 -10.05 -13.25 25.18
C ALA A 1002 -10.20 -12.04 26.12
N GLY A 1003 -9.96 -10.81 25.64
CA GLY A 1003 -9.91 -9.60 26.46
C GLY A 1003 -11.18 -8.73 26.49
N GLY A 1004 -12.20 -9.01 25.65
CA GLY A 1004 -13.31 -8.07 25.39
C GLY A 1004 -12.82 -6.78 24.70
N LEU A 1005 -13.48 -6.37 23.60
CA LEU A 1005 -13.03 -5.20 22.82
C LEU A 1005 -13.60 -3.85 23.30
N ASP A 1006 -14.33 -3.84 24.42
CA ASP A 1006 -14.92 -2.64 25.07
C ASP A 1006 -13.87 -1.56 25.46
N LEU A 1007 -12.57 -1.88 25.42
CA LEU A 1007 -11.47 -0.94 25.70
C LEU A 1007 -11.11 -0.01 24.52
N PHE A 1008 -11.52 -0.30 23.28
CA PHE A 1008 -11.12 0.50 22.09
C PHE A 1008 -11.94 1.78 21.89
N ALA A 1009 -13.18 1.83 22.39
CA ALA A 1009 -14.06 2.98 22.18
C ALA A 1009 -13.63 4.24 22.95
N ALA A 1010 -12.68 4.14 23.89
CA ALA A 1010 -12.44 5.19 24.88
C ALA A 1010 -11.14 5.99 24.72
N SER A 1011 -10.11 5.52 24.00
CA SER A 1011 -8.82 6.21 24.09
C SER A 1011 -8.48 7.12 22.92
N GLY A 1012 -8.71 6.76 21.64
CA GLY A 1012 -8.22 7.58 20.49
C GLY A 1012 -6.71 7.94 20.59
N LYS A 1013 -6.03 7.27 21.51
CA LYS A 1013 -4.70 7.47 22.03
C LYS A 1013 -4.12 6.09 21.92
N GLY A 1014 -2.99 6.01 21.21
CA GLY A 1014 -2.14 4.83 21.27
C GLY A 1014 -1.92 4.43 22.72
N PHE A 1015 -1.49 3.19 22.93
CA PHE A 1015 -1.09 2.77 24.26
C PHE A 1015 -0.07 3.77 24.82
N ALA A 1016 -0.45 4.32 25.99
CA ALA A 1016 0.12 5.45 26.73
C ALA A 1016 -0.24 6.88 26.25
N THR A 1017 -1.37 7.41 26.72
CA THR A 1017 -1.42 8.74 27.38
C THR A 1017 -2.66 8.85 28.30
N GLY A 1018 -2.53 8.47 29.57
CA GLY A 1018 -3.52 8.85 30.58
C GLY A 1018 -3.51 10.37 30.75
N GLU A 1019 -4.66 11.02 30.58
CA GLU A 1019 -4.83 12.44 30.89
C GLU A 1019 -5.06 12.61 32.40
N ALA A 1020 -4.16 13.39 32.99
CA ALA A 1020 -4.26 14.14 34.23
C ALA A 1020 -5.58 14.08 35.02
N THR A 1021 -5.55 13.36 36.15
CA THR A 1021 -6.06 13.90 37.42
C THR A 1021 -4.96 13.81 38.47
N ALA A 1022 -4.77 14.91 39.19
CA ALA A 1022 -3.64 15.22 40.05
C ALA A 1022 -3.30 14.14 41.11
N GLY A 1023 -2.00 13.91 41.29
CA GLY A 1023 -1.41 13.46 42.55
C GLY A 1023 -1.09 11.97 42.68
N ALA A 1024 0.05 11.53 42.11
CA ALA A 1024 1.01 10.58 42.69
C ALA A 1024 2.00 10.11 41.61
N GLU A 1025 3.29 10.06 41.94
CA GLU A 1025 4.41 9.71 41.07
C GLU A 1025 4.34 8.24 40.58
N SER A 1026 4.29 8.05 39.25
CA SER A 1026 4.78 6.83 38.59
C SER A 1026 5.20 7.16 37.15
N GLN A 1027 6.44 6.80 36.80
CA GLN A 1027 7.15 7.16 35.57
C GLN A 1027 6.49 6.62 34.28
N PRO A 1028 6.54 7.36 33.15
CA PRO A 1028 6.20 6.86 31.82
C PRO A 1028 7.44 6.39 31.04
N GLY A 1029 7.30 5.33 30.25
CA GLY A 1029 8.23 4.93 29.20
C GLY A 1029 8.88 3.57 29.42
N THR A 1030 8.35 2.54 28.73
CA THR A 1030 9.07 1.35 28.19
C THR A 1030 8.13 0.20 27.76
N GLU A 1031 6.84 0.19 28.11
CA GLU A 1031 5.97 -0.95 27.80
C GLU A 1031 5.19 -0.77 26.47
N SER A 1032 5.78 -1.20 25.34
CA SER A 1032 5.02 -1.52 24.12
C SER A 1032 4.59 -2.98 24.14
N SER A 1033 3.54 -3.28 24.91
CA SER A 1033 2.81 -4.52 24.69
C SER A 1033 1.35 -4.18 24.46
N LEU A 1034 0.76 -4.73 23.39
CA LEU A 1034 -0.69 -4.78 23.24
C LEU A 1034 -1.28 -5.24 24.59
N PRO A 1035 -2.30 -4.56 25.15
CA PRO A 1035 -2.83 -4.93 26.45
C PRO A 1035 -3.16 -6.42 26.46
N ALA A 1036 -2.77 -7.08 27.54
CA ALA A 1036 -2.80 -8.53 27.64
C ALA A 1036 -4.15 -9.11 27.18
N GLY A 1037 -4.13 -9.88 26.08
CA GLY A 1037 -5.32 -10.55 25.54
C GLY A 1037 -6.05 -9.82 24.40
N LEU A 1038 -5.58 -8.64 23.97
CA LEU A 1038 -6.13 -7.94 22.81
C LEU A 1038 -5.88 -8.70 21.51
N PHE A 1039 -6.92 -8.86 20.68
CA PHE A 1039 -6.96 -9.69 19.46
C PHE A 1039 -6.54 -11.17 19.65
N ARG A 1040 -6.23 -11.60 20.87
CA ARG A 1040 -5.96 -13.00 21.20
C ARG A 1040 -7.26 -13.78 21.15
N LEU A 1041 -7.30 -14.85 20.36
CA LEU A 1041 -8.45 -15.73 20.27
C LEU A 1041 -8.43 -16.78 21.40
N ARG A 1042 -9.60 -17.01 22.01
CA ARG A 1042 -9.81 -18.16 22.91
C ARG A 1042 -9.73 -19.46 22.11
N PRO A 1043 -9.33 -20.60 22.69
CA PRO A 1043 -9.32 -21.90 22.00
C PRO A 1043 -10.70 -22.30 21.43
N ASP A 1044 -11.78 -21.84 22.05
CA ASP A 1044 -13.17 -22.09 21.66
C ASP A 1044 -13.80 -20.93 20.84
N ALA A 1045 -12.98 -20.03 20.28
CA ALA A 1045 -13.45 -18.84 19.59
C ALA A 1045 -14.48 -19.19 18.50
N PRO A 1046 -15.67 -18.55 18.48
CA PRO A 1046 -16.67 -18.73 17.42
C PRO A 1046 -16.12 -18.53 16.01
N LEU A 1047 -15.09 -17.70 15.85
CA LEU A 1047 -14.36 -17.55 14.59
C LEU A 1047 -13.94 -18.88 13.97
N PHE A 1048 -13.41 -19.80 14.78
CA PHE A 1048 -12.94 -21.09 14.29
C PHE A 1048 -14.07 -21.94 13.72
N THR A 1049 -15.33 -21.69 14.03
CA THR A 1049 -16.45 -22.42 13.40
C THR A 1049 -16.68 -22.02 11.94
N ARG A 1050 -16.31 -20.78 11.57
CA ARG A 1050 -16.59 -20.19 10.25
C ARG A 1050 -15.40 -20.27 9.29
N VAL A 1051 -14.18 -20.27 9.80
CA VAL A 1051 -12.95 -20.14 8.98
C VAL A 1051 -11.77 -20.89 9.60
N ALA A 1052 -10.90 -21.44 8.74
CA ALA A 1052 -9.60 -22.00 9.12
C ALA A 1052 -8.59 -20.89 9.44
N PHE A 1053 -8.87 -20.10 10.48
CA PHE A 1053 -8.06 -18.95 10.89
C PHE A 1053 -6.88 -19.41 11.77
N ARG A 1054 -5.68 -18.93 11.49
CA ARG A 1054 -4.50 -19.09 12.33
C ARG A 1054 -4.44 -17.95 13.34
N PRO A 1055 -4.46 -18.21 14.66
CA PRO A 1055 -4.26 -17.16 15.67
C PRO A 1055 -2.98 -16.37 15.42
N LEU A 1056 -3.05 -15.05 15.61
CA LEU A 1056 -1.91 -14.17 15.38
C LEU A 1056 -1.01 -14.11 16.62
N PRO A 1057 0.33 -14.05 16.45
CA PRO A 1057 1.29 -13.88 17.54
C PRO A 1057 1.34 -12.42 18.02
N VAL A 1058 0.22 -11.93 18.57
CA VAL A 1058 0.03 -10.51 18.92
C VAL A 1058 1.03 -10.00 19.95
N GLU A 1059 1.44 -10.83 20.89
CA GLU A 1059 2.43 -10.52 21.92
C GLU A 1059 3.85 -10.26 21.39
N GLU A 1060 4.11 -10.61 20.12
CA GLU A 1060 5.40 -10.36 19.48
C GLU A 1060 5.44 -9.05 18.69
N ILE A 1061 4.31 -8.34 18.55
CA ILE A 1061 4.20 -7.11 17.77
C ILE A 1061 4.73 -5.93 18.61
N GLY A 1062 5.51 -5.06 17.98
CA GLY A 1062 6.10 -3.88 18.60
C GLY A 1062 7.52 -4.12 19.11
N LEU A 1063 7.97 -3.27 20.03
CA LEU A 1063 9.30 -3.38 20.62
C LEU A 1063 9.38 -4.60 21.55
N TYR A 1064 10.59 -5.09 21.73
CA TYR A 1064 10.89 -6.14 22.70
C TYR A 1064 12.13 -5.77 23.53
N ASP A 1065 12.20 -6.34 24.73
CA ASP A 1065 13.33 -6.12 25.63
C ASP A 1065 14.65 -6.61 25.02
N HIS A 1066 15.64 -5.71 24.98
CA HIS A 1066 17.02 -6.02 24.60
C HIS A 1066 17.98 -5.07 25.32
N GLU A 1067 19.19 -5.53 25.67
CA GLU A 1067 20.19 -4.73 26.39
C GLU A 1067 20.68 -3.49 25.62
N LEU A 1068 20.52 -3.51 24.30
CA LEU A 1068 20.85 -2.40 23.38
C LEU A 1068 19.63 -1.57 23.00
N LEU A 1069 18.45 -1.80 23.60
CA LEU A 1069 17.32 -0.90 23.40
C LEU A 1069 17.69 0.45 24.03
N ALA A 1070 17.43 1.55 23.32
CA ALA A 1070 17.65 2.89 23.83
C ALA A 1070 16.82 3.06 25.11
N CYS A 1071 17.49 3.21 26.26
CA CYS A 1071 16.82 3.70 27.45
C CYS A 1071 16.34 5.12 27.12
N ALA A 1072 15.02 5.34 27.07
CA ALA A 1072 14.42 6.67 26.99
C ALA A 1072 15.17 7.55 27.99
N CYS A 1073 15.93 8.53 27.49
CA CYS A 1073 16.82 9.31 28.32
C CYS A 1073 15.98 10.04 29.36
N ALA A 1074 15.99 9.53 30.59
CA ALA A 1074 15.54 10.19 31.80
C ALA A 1074 16.40 11.45 32.04
N HIS A 1075 16.18 12.52 31.28
CA HIS A 1075 16.79 13.85 31.45
C HIS A 1075 15.72 14.92 31.18
N ALA A 1076 14.74 14.97 32.08
CA ALA A 1076 13.91 16.17 32.35
C ALA A 1076 13.65 16.29 33.86
N ALA A 1077 14.67 16.02 34.67
CA ALA A 1077 14.61 16.20 36.13
C ALA A 1077 16.00 16.61 36.65
N ASP A 1078 16.50 17.77 36.19
CA ASP A 1078 17.46 18.53 36.99
C ASP A 1078 17.38 20.01 36.62
N THR A 1079 16.33 20.67 37.10
CA THR A 1079 16.35 22.06 37.59
C THR A 1079 15.04 22.27 38.36
N SER A 1080 15.18 22.55 39.66
CA SER A 1080 14.11 22.84 40.59
C SER A 1080 13.18 23.96 40.08
N SER A 1081 11.88 23.65 39.87
CA SER A 1081 10.83 24.66 39.74
C SER A 1081 10.30 25.04 41.13
N PRO A 1082 10.30 26.33 41.54
CA PRO A 1082 9.51 26.79 42.68
C PRO A 1082 8.03 26.92 42.28
N GLY A 1083 7.14 26.60 43.22
CA GLY A 1083 5.75 26.22 42.97
C GLY A 1083 4.79 27.29 42.45
N ASN A 1084 3.77 26.81 41.74
CA ASN A 1084 2.55 27.56 41.40
C ASN A 1084 1.64 27.68 42.63
N SER A 1085 1.39 28.91 43.06
CA SER A 1085 0.22 29.26 43.88
C SER A 1085 -0.93 29.67 42.97
N GLU A 1086 -2.11 29.15 43.30
CA GLU A 1086 -3.43 29.36 42.71
C GLU A 1086 -3.78 30.83 42.39
N MET A 1087 -4.50 31.04 41.29
CA MET A 1087 -5.60 32.02 41.26
C MET A 1087 -6.75 31.50 40.39
N GLN A 1088 -7.82 31.10 41.07
CA GLN A 1088 -9.18 31.09 40.55
C GLN A 1088 -9.76 32.50 40.60
N GLY A 1089 -10.53 32.88 39.58
CA GLY A 1089 -11.60 33.88 39.68
C GLY A 1089 -11.41 35.19 38.91
N GLU A 1090 -12.31 35.40 37.94
CA GLU A 1090 -12.62 36.60 37.14
C GLU A 1090 -11.67 37.04 36.02
#